data_AF-A0A0R3UPP1-F1
#
_entry.id   AF-A0A0R3UPP1-F1
#
_cell.length_a   1.000
_cell.length_b   1.000
_cell.length_c   1.000
_cell.angle_alpha   90.00
_cell.angle_beta   90.00
_cell.angle_gamma   90.00
#
_symmetry.space_group_name_H-M   'P 1'
#
loop_
_entity.id
_entity.type
_entity.pdbx_description
1 polymer ?
#
loop_
_entity_poly.entity_id
_entity_poly.type
_entity_poly.pdbx_seq_one_letter_code
_entity_poly.pdbx_strand_id
1 'polypeptide(L)'
;MSTSSSQPKIAERLSILNRRQLGVLSRLHFMKTILADSETRYPFLPGGDKAFDNAWKVLLKKFPNLDSRSNSSTLSIFCNQKEIFKQASLLYYNFVDVLEVKDNVLDLLQRIALAGIRLEITINSDLTYLYLELTTNYFAIMYFLTRIPDLKAILMLFNFLFEQVNGKPEPNFARMAERFADPPEILLKHLLEEFKPHAPVLSVALASLNDFFIRRTVRAQNWRDSLFLNVLAEPRKITHTALSDQLACELLPYEVMERWVIFGFLLVGPSSSGDPDDAFARVRLALRNSYVVVLFRDEVIHVHNLLTTFFESVWAGKSSSKRLSEIKEAMSIAYSQAPAAHSDRRAYLRSALRQLHSVLYDQPGLLGPKAFIVFWGLSYATDEIHWLLRHSCNVLPKKNVNTEEFADVALPELLYYVEDLRHLVRRYAPIIQRFHIQMLPSYDVPGLEEFLRPSLPFLPTEEVNIFNDMLAQLRDVENLLTSNSPRHCEFTSLRLDWLRLQAVLSAKDAPLALSNCRRLAEHLHSTIFHTRLVDQIDDLLRQVSDLSIFYFYWNKLEEVFNHSLVYPSQLRYSGVFPTLCSCFVNTCHEMCPKERFIVGRAAGNLARRFCRKLVDAICTAFFTRLEEVCSFAEQLAPQNSVPWLIEEKLIKKKVAENNGTIKKNKTGLSGSQTPFVAVVPGTESFRRDRVNQTLHDKTLFTLSQLCAALTFRRELHAFEEIFDPRTVLQTELQMRLFEYLRPMVNVVPTGPVDKSEIEIRRLVKPSDMLRRARAIMEVLVDLEDLVRIDVVAIFSSVFEQHTQPSSDTSKVSSLYFVPTNLRIFAVLGRDTMDANFKTSFIASTIVQFPSWVL
;
A
#
# COMPACT_ATOMS: atom_id res chain seq x y z
N MET A 1 -29.63 49.23 -14.06
CA MET A 1 -28.49 49.27 -13.12
C MET A 1 -28.95 48.72 -11.77
N SER A 2 -28.89 47.39 -11.62
CA SER A 2 -28.97 46.71 -10.33
C SER A 2 -27.54 46.46 -9.86
N THR A 3 -27.14 47.16 -8.81
CA THR A 3 -25.85 46.97 -8.13
C THR A 3 -25.62 45.49 -7.80
N SER A 4 -24.46 45.00 -8.22
CA SER A 4 -23.88 43.68 -7.97
C SER A 4 -24.25 43.10 -6.61
N SER A 5 -25.16 42.10 -6.59
CA SER A 5 -25.17 41.13 -5.50
C SER A 5 -23.82 40.41 -5.53
N SER A 6 -23.15 40.27 -4.37
CA SER A 6 -21.90 39.52 -4.31
C SER A 6 -22.10 38.17 -4.99
N GLN A 7 -21.34 37.86 -6.05
CA GLN A 7 -21.40 36.55 -6.68
C GLN A 7 -21.35 35.46 -5.59
N PRO A 8 -22.15 34.39 -5.66
CA PRO A 8 -22.34 33.45 -4.56
C PRO A 8 -21.08 32.63 -4.17
N LYS A 9 -19.92 32.90 -4.81
CA LYS A 9 -18.61 32.25 -4.57
C LYS A 9 -18.74 30.73 -4.46
N ILE A 10 -19.53 30.15 -5.37
CA ILE A 10 -19.87 28.71 -5.36
C ILE A 10 -18.59 27.89 -5.54
N ALA A 11 -17.71 28.31 -6.46
CA ALA A 11 -16.42 27.69 -6.70
C ALA A 11 -15.57 27.58 -5.42
N GLU A 12 -15.32 28.71 -4.74
CA GLU A 12 -14.48 28.74 -3.54
C GLU A 12 -15.12 27.96 -2.38
N ARG A 13 -16.43 28.12 -2.18
CA ARG A 13 -17.16 27.42 -1.12
C ARG A 13 -17.14 25.90 -1.33
N LEU A 14 -17.28 25.42 -2.57
CA LEU A 14 -17.16 24.00 -2.89
C LEU A 14 -15.77 23.47 -2.56
N SER A 15 -14.71 24.17 -2.96
CA SER A 15 -13.33 23.74 -2.67
C SER A 15 -13.05 23.70 -1.17
N ILE A 16 -13.45 24.75 -0.43
CA ILE A 16 -13.19 24.86 1.01
C ILE A 16 -14.00 23.84 1.80
N LEU A 17 -15.29 23.67 1.51
CA LEU A 17 -16.16 22.77 2.27
C LEU A 17 -15.80 21.29 2.03
N ASN A 18 -15.41 20.89 0.82
CA ASN A 18 -14.93 19.53 0.58
C ASN A 18 -13.69 19.21 1.46
N ARG A 19 -12.71 20.12 1.50
CA ARG A 19 -11.53 19.96 2.37
C ARG A 19 -11.92 19.93 3.85
N ARG A 20 -12.86 20.78 4.27
CA ARG A 20 -13.37 20.80 5.65
C ARG A 20 -14.07 19.49 6.03
N GLN A 21 -14.93 18.96 5.16
CA GLN A 21 -15.63 17.68 5.36
C GLN A 21 -14.64 16.53 5.57
N LEU A 22 -13.62 16.44 4.71
CA LEU A 22 -12.59 15.40 4.83
C LEU A 22 -11.83 15.51 6.16
N GLY A 23 -11.53 16.72 6.61
CA GLY A 23 -10.90 16.95 7.90
C GLY A 23 -11.78 16.55 9.09
N VAL A 24 -13.08 16.84 9.04
CA VAL A 24 -14.03 16.41 10.07
C VAL A 24 -14.18 14.88 10.07
N LEU A 25 -14.30 14.23 8.90
CA LEU A 25 -14.29 12.77 8.79
C LEU A 25 -13.04 12.14 9.40
N SER A 26 -11.87 12.71 9.11
CA SER A 26 -10.59 12.24 9.67
C SER A 26 -10.59 12.33 11.20
N ARG A 27 -11.10 13.42 11.77
CA ARG A 27 -11.25 13.57 13.23
C ARG A 27 -12.25 12.58 13.83
N LEU A 28 -13.39 12.34 13.16
CA LEU A 28 -14.38 11.36 13.61
C LEU A 28 -13.84 9.93 13.58
N HIS A 29 -13.11 9.56 12.52
CA HIS A 29 -12.46 8.26 12.41
C HIS A 29 -11.39 8.08 13.48
N PHE A 30 -10.52 9.06 13.67
CA PHE A 30 -9.52 9.02 14.74
C PHE A 30 -10.15 8.95 16.14
N MET A 31 -11.26 9.67 16.36
CA MET A 31 -12.04 9.57 17.59
C MET A 31 -12.62 8.17 17.76
N LYS A 32 -13.19 7.57 16.72
CA LYS A 32 -13.70 6.19 16.77
C LYS A 32 -12.60 5.20 17.12
N THR A 33 -11.40 5.33 16.56
CA THR A 33 -10.27 4.43 16.87
C THR A 33 -9.88 4.52 18.35
N ILE A 34 -9.83 5.72 18.93
CA ILE A 34 -9.55 5.91 20.36
C ILE A 34 -10.66 5.30 21.24
N LEU A 35 -11.93 5.47 20.84
CA LEU A 35 -13.06 4.99 21.63
C LEU A 35 -13.26 3.47 21.53
N ALA A 36 -12.80 2.83 20.46
CA ALA A 36 -12.96 1.40 20.22
C ALA A 36 -11.86 0.55 20.89
N ASP A 37 -10.68 1.12 21.12
CA ASP A 37 -9.53 0.43 21.72
C ASP A 37 -9.55 0.56 23.26
N SER A 38 -9.50 -0.58 23.96
CA SER A 38 -9.53 -0.63 25.43
C SER A 38 -8.35 0.07 26.11
N GLU A 39 -7.20 0.20 25.44
CA GLU A 39 -6.01 0.83 26.02
C GLU A 39 -6.06 2.36 25.94
N THR A 40 -6.72 2.90 24.91
CA THR A 40 -6.78 4.35 24.65
C THR A 40 -8.11 4.99 25.01
N ARG A 41 -9.17 4.19 25.19
CA ARG A 41 -10.50 4.64 25.60
C ARG A 41 -10.50 5.24 27.01
N TYR A 42 -11.26 6.33 27.19
CA TYR A 42 -11.38 6.98 28.49
C TYR A 42 -12.14 6.12 29.52
N PRO A 43 -11.59 5.87 30.73
CA PRO A 43 -12.20 4.99 31.73
C PRO A 43 -13.57 5.45 32.25
N PHE A 44 -13.85 6.77 32.21
CA PHE A 44 -15.12 7.31 32.70
C PHE A 44 -16.30 7.07 31.76
N LEU A 45 -16.08 6.59 30.53
CA LEU A 45 -17.14 6.29 29.57
C LEU A 45 -17.88 4.98 29.92
N PRO A 46 -19.09 4.75 29.37
CA PRO A 46 -19.84 3.52 29.64
C PRO A 46 -19.02 2.26 29.36
N GLY A 47 -19.10 1.27 30.27
CA GLY A 47 -18.36 0.00 30.15
C GLY A 47 -16.86 0.08 30.51
N GLY A 48 -16.37 1.24 30.98
CA GLY A 48 -15.04 1.41 31.56
C GLY A 48 -14.99 1.07 33.05
N ASP A 49 -14.69 2.08 33.88
CA ASP A 49 -14.65 1.94 35.33
C ASP A 49 -16.07 1.81 35.92
N LYS A 50 -16.28 0.71 36.66
CA LYS A 50 -17.55 0.36 37.32
C LYS A 50 -18.04 1.44 38.29
N ALA A 51 -17.16 2.30 38.79
CA ALA A 51 -17.53 3.43 39.65
C ALA A 51 -18.55 4.37 38.97
N PHE A 52 -18.54 4.47 37.63
CA PHE A 52 -19.41 5.38 36.87
C PHE A 52 -20.75 4.73 36.44
N ASP A 53 -20.93 3.42 36.59
CA ASP A 53 -22.09 2.68 36.05
C ASP A 53 -23.43 3.22 36.55
N ASN A 54 -23.54 3.50 37.85
CA ASN A 54 -24.77 4.04 38.43
C ASN A 54 -25.08 5.46 37.94
N ALA A 55 -24.05 6.28 37.75
CA ALA A 55 -24.19 7.63 37.21
C ALA A 55 -24.63 7.59 35.73
N TRP A 56 -24.06 6.69 34.93
CA TRP A 56 -24.47 6.49 33.54
C TRP A 56 -25.90 5.97 33.38
N LYS A 57 -26.34 5.03 34.23
CA LYS A 57 -27.74 4.56 34.24
C LYS A 57 -28.73 5.71 34.42
N VAL A 58 -28.42 6.65 35.32
CA VAL A 58 -29.25 7.84 35.55
C VAL A 58 -29.21 8.79 34.35
N LEU A 59 -28.01 9.06 33.82
CA LEU A 59 -27.79 10.04 32.77
C LEU A 59 -28.42 9.61 31.43
N LEU A 60 -28.21 8.35 31.02
CA LEU A 60 -28.70 7.82 29.75
C LEU A 60 -30.21 7.57 29.73
N LYS A 61 -30.81 7.19 30.87
CA LYS A 61 -32.28 7.01 30.98
C LYS A 61 -33.03 8.31 30.70
N LYS A 62 -32.39 9.45 30.96
CA LYS A 62 -32.96 10.78 30.76
C LYS A 62 -32.63 11.37 29.39
N PHE A 63 -31.96 10.65 28.48
CA PHE A 63 -31.63 11.21 27.16
C PHE A 63 -32.88 11.52 26.31
N PRO A 64 -33.03 12.72 25.71
CA PRO A 64 -32.12 13.89 25.74
C PRO A 64 -32.43 14.94 26.84
N ASN A 65 -33.50 14.79 27.61
CA ASN A 65 -34.01 15.78 28.57
C ASN A 65 -33.43 15.61 29.98
N LEU A 66 -32.65 16.58 30.48
CA LEU A 66 -31.97 16.45 31.78
C LEU A 66 -32.51 17.44 32.82
N ASP A 67 -33.09 16.91 33.92
CA ASP A 67 -33.43 17.68 35.12
C ASP A 67 -32.26 17.66 36.12
N SER A 68 -31.38 18.65 36.03
CA SER A 68 -30.11 18.76 36.77
C SER A 68 -30.26 18.82 38.30
N ARG A 69 -31.46 19.12 38.83
CA ARG A 69 -31.72 19.32 40.26
C ARG A 69 -32.09 18.06 41.05
N SER A 70 -32.47 16.96 40.38
CA SER A 70 -33.11 15.81 41.05
C SER A 70 -32.16 14.71 41.54
N ASN A 71 -30.94 14.59 40.99
CA ASN A 71 -30.03 13.44 41.21
C ASN A 71 -28.57 13.83 41.47
N SER A 72 -28.34 14.96 42.16
CA SER A 72 -27.01 15.59 42.30
C SER A 72 -25.93 14.72 42.98
N SER A 73 -26.30 13.81 43.90
CA SER A 73 -25.31 13.01 44.65
C SER A 73 -24.66 11.94 43.78
N THR A 74 -25.43 11.17 43.01
CA THR A 74 -24.92 10.11 42.12
C THR A 74 -24.11 10.67 40.95
N LEU A 75 -24.48 11.85 40.43
CA LEU A 75 -23.80 12.48 39.29
C LEU A 75 -22.54 13.27 39.69
N SER A 76 -22.33 13.53 40.99
CA SER A 76 -21.17 14.29 41.50
C SER A 76 -19.83 13.66 41.14
N ILE A 77 -19.77 12.36 40.89
CA ILE A 77 -18.56 11.63 40.49
C ILE A 77 -17.94 12.21 39.21
N PHE A 78 -18.75 12.70 38.26
CA PHE A 78 -18.27 13.36 37.05
C PHE A 78 -17.77 14.79 37.32
N CYS A 79 -18.44 15.51 38.22
CA CYS A 79 -18.13 16.92 38.53
C CYS A 79 -16.82 17.07 39.33
N ASN A 80 -16.44 16.06 40.11
CA ASN A 80 -15.28 16.13 40.99
C ASN A 80 -13.92 16.01 40.25
N GLN A 81 -13.93 15.75 38.93
CA GLN A 81 -12.72 15.50 38.15
C GLN A 81 -12.62 16.48 36.97
N LYS A 82 -11.79 17.54 37.10
CA LYS A 82 -11.57 18.56 36.05
C LYS A 82 -11.10 17.96 34.71
N GLU A 83 -10.39 16.84 34.75
CA GLU A 83 -9.89 16.17 33.55
C GLU A 83 -11.03 15.55 32.71
N ILE A 84 -12.11 15.07 33.34
CA ILE A 84 -13.29 14.55 32.63
C ILE A 84 -13.91 15.66 31.77
N PHE A 85 -14.06 16.87 32.32
CA PHE A 85 -14.58 18.02 31.55
C PHE A 85 -13.75 18.28 30.29
N LYS A 86 -12.42 18.31 30.43
CA LYS A 86 -11.50 18.55 29.32
C LYS A 86 -11.59 17.43 28.27
N GLN A 87 -11.55 16.17 28.68
CA GLN A 87 -11.60 15.02 27.77
C GLN A 87 -12.97 14.92 27.07
N ALA A 88 -14.07 15.12 27.79
CA ALA A 88 -15.42 15.18 27.21
C ALA A 88 -15.56 16.34 26.21
N SER A 89 -14.98 17.51 26.50
CA SER A 89 -15.01 18.67 25.59
C SER A 89 -14.36 18.36 24.23
N LEU A 90 -13.21 17.68 24.23
CA LEU A 90 -12.48 17.33 23.01
C LEU A 90 -13.30 16.40 22.10
N LEU A 91 -14.05 15.47 22.70
CA LEU A 91 -14.95 14.57 21.98
C LEU A 91 -16.20 15.33 21.48
N TYR A 92 -16.82 16.13 22.34
CA TYR A 92 -18.05 16.85 22.04
C TYR A 92 -17.89 17.84 20.89
N TYR A 93 -16.81 18.64 20.90
CA TYR A 93 -16.59 19.64 19.85
C TYR A 93 -16.29 19.03 18.47
N ASN A 94 -15.94 17.73 18.38
CA ASN A 94 -15.92 17.04 17.09
C ASN A 94 -17.33 16.95 16.48
N PHE A 95 -18.37 16.79 17.31
CA PHE A 95 -19.76 16.77 16.84
C PHE A 95 -20.28 18.17 16.53
N VAL A 96 -19.83 19.19 17.25
CA VAL A 96 -20.14 20.59 16.91
C VAL A 96 -19.60 20.93 15.51
N ASP A 97 -18.37 20.52 15.20
CA ASP A 97 -17.80 20.68 13.85
C ASP A 97 -18.66 19.98 12.77
N VAL A 98 -19.26 18.82 13.09
CA VAL A 98 -20.19 18.12 12.17
C VAL A 98 -21.45 18.96 11.94
N LEU A 99 -22.02 19.55 12.99
CA LEU A 99 -23.20 20.40 12.90
C LEU A 99 -22.92 21.65 12.04
N GLU A 100 -21.77 22.31 12.25
CA GLU A 100 -21.36 23.46 11.46
C GLU A 100 -21.16 23.10 9.98
N VAL A 101 -20.50 21.99 9.70
CA VAL A 101 -20.31 21.50 8.33
C VAL A 101 -21.64 21.20 7.67
N LYS A 102 -22.57 20.54 8.38
CA LYS A 102 -23.93 20.28 7.91
C LYS A 102 -24.63 21.57 7.49
N ASP A 103 -24.64 22.58 8.37
CA ASP A 103 -25.34 23.85 8.10
C ASP A 103 -24.77 24.57 6.87
N ASN A 104 -23.44 24.61 6.73
CA ASN A 104 -22.77 25.25 5.60
C ASN A 104 -22.94 24.49 4.28
N VAL A 105 -22.96 23.15 4.32
CA VAL A 105 -23.23 22.31 3.14
C VAL A 105 -24.65 22.58 2.63
N LEU A 106 -25.65 22.57 3.52
CA LEU A 106 -27.04 22.80 3.14
C LEU A 106 -27.27 24.22 2.59
N ASP A 107 -26.66 25.24 3.18
CA ASP A 107 -26.69 26.61 2.61
C ASP A 107 -26.09 26.64 1.20
N LEU A 108 -24.97 25.96 0.96
CA LEU A 108 -24.36 25.89 -0.37
C LEU A 108 -25.22 25.13 -1.37
N LEU A 109 -25.76 23.97 -1.00
CA LEU A 109 -26.67 23.20 -1.86
C LEU A 109 -27.92 24.00 -2.23
N GLN A 110 -28.48 24.76 -1.28
CA GLN A 110 -29.60 25.66 -1.52
C GLN A 110 -29.23 26.76 -2.51
N ARG A 111 -28.05 27.37 -2.40
CA ARG A 111 -27.58 28.39 -3.36
C ARG A 111 -27.40 27.83 -4.77
N ILE A 112 -26.82 26.64 -4.90
CA ILE A 112 -26.65 25.96 -6.19
C ILE A 112 -28.02 25.66 -6.83
N ALA A 113 -28.96 25.15 -6.03
CA ALA A 113 -30.32 24.88 -6.49
C ALA A 113 -31.06 26.15 -6.92
N LEU A 114 -30.94 27.24 -6.16
CA LEU A 114 -31.55 28.55 -6.49
C LEU A 114 -30.92 29.19 -7.74
N ALA A 115 -29.60 29.01 -7.95
CA ALA A 115 -28.92 29.44 -9.15
C ALA A 115 -29.33 28.62 -10.40
N GLY A 116 -30.06 27.51 -10.21
CA GLY A 116 -30.52 26.64 -11.28
C GLY A 116 -29.36 26.01 -12.07
N ILE A 117 -28.24 25.72 -11.39
CA ILE A 117 -27.05 25.17 -12.02
C ILE A 117 -27.31 23.75 -12.50
N ARG A 118 -27.03 23.48 -13.77
CA ARG A 118 -27.07 22.14 -14.36
C ARG A 118 -25.67 21.52 -14.35
N LEU A 119 -25.53 20.38 -13.69
CA LEU A 119 -24.24 19.69 -13.50
C LEU A 119 -24.10 18.49 -14.42
N GLU A 120 -23.08 18.50 -15.26
CA GLU A 120 -22.71 17.43 -16.19
C GLU A 120 -21.20 17.23 -16.21
N ILE A 121 -20.74 16.04 -15.84
CA ILE A 121 -19.30 15.73 -15.69
C ILE A 121 -18.48 15.93 -16.97
N THR A 122 -19.13 15.92 -18.14
CA THR A 122 -18.50 16.12 -19.45
C THR A 122 -18.45 17.58 -19.91
N ILE A 123 -19.08 18.51 -19.18
CA ILE A 123 -19.16 19.93 -19.54
C ILE A 123 -18.53 20.78 -18.44
N ASN A 124 -19.07 20.74 -17.22
CA ASN A 124 -18.55 21.44 -16.04
C ASN A 124 -17.99 20.40 -15.06
N SER A 125 -16.92 19.76 -15.50
CA SER A 125 -16.29 18.60 -14.87
C SER A 125 -15.86 18.87 -13.43
N ASP A 126 -15.09 19.92 -13.17
CA ASP A 126 -14.59 20.24 -11.83
C ASP A 126 -15.73 20.62 -10.88
N LEU A 127 -16.72 21.38 -11.36
CA LEU A 127 -17.89 21.78 -10.58
C LEU A 127 -18.74 20.56 -10.21
N THR A 128 -18.99 19.68 -11.18
CA THR A 128 -19.76 18.44 -10.99
C THR A 128 -19.03 17.48 -10.04
N TYR A 129 -17.71 17.32 -10.22
CA TYR A 129 -16.85 16.53 -9.32
C TYR A 129 -16.98 17.00 -7.88
N LEU A 130 -16.74 18.30 -7.63
CA LEU A 130 -16.76 18.87 -6.28
C LEU A 130 -18.15 18.83 -5.66
N TYR A 131 -19.21 18.96 -6.45
CA TYR A 131 -20.58 18.83 -5.95
C TYR A 131 -20.90 17.39 -5.54
N LEU A 132 -20.58 16.41 -6.39
CA LEU A 132 -20.80 15.00 -6.08
C LEU A 132 -20.02 14.59 -4.82
N GLU A 133 -18.75 14.99 -4.73
CA GLU A 133 -17.90 14.75 -3.57
C GLU A 133 -18.44 15.42 -2.29
N LEU A 134 -18.97 16.65 -2.39
CA LEU A 134 -19.57 17.35 -1.25
C LEU A 134 -20.80 16.59 -0.72
N THR A 135 -21.68 16.15 -1.63
CA THR A 135 -22.92 15.44 -1.26
C THR A 135 -22.65 14.06 -0.69
N THR A 136 -21.67 13.33 -1.21
CA THR A 136 -21.31 12.00 -0.68
C THR A 136 -20.52 12.06 0.60
N ASN A 137 -19.60 13.02 0.74
CA ASN A 137 -18.92 13.24 2.02
C ASN A 137 -19.88 13.74 3.08
N TYR A 138 -20.92 14.50 2.71
CA TYR A 138 -22.02 14.84 3.60
C TYR A 138 -22.76 13.59 4.09
N PHE A 139 -23.20 12.71 3.19
CA PHE A 139 -23.81 11.43 3.57
C PHE A 139 -22.86 10.62 4.46
N ALA A 140 -21.58 10.55 4.08
CA ALA A 140 -20.58 9.79 4.82
C ALA A 140 -20.43 10.30 6.25
N ILE A 141 -20.29 11.62 6.46
CA ILE A 141 -20.21 12.25 7.79
C ILE A 141 -21.43 11.88 8.62
N MET A 142 -22.63 12.10 8.07
CA MET A 142 -23.87 11.88 8.80
C MET A 142 -24.05 10.42 9.17
N TYR A 143 -23.81 9.50 8.22
CA TYR A 143 -23.92 8.06 8.48
C TYR A 143 -22.81 7.54 9.40
N PHE A 144 -21.61 8.14 9.38
CA PHE A 144 -20.49 7.76 10.27
C PHE A 144 -20.83 7.96 11.74
N LEU A 145 -21.71 8.92 12.09
CA LEU A 145 -22.18 9.12 13.46
C LEU A 145 -22.79 7.84 14.06
N THR A 146 -23.46 7.02 13.24
CA THR A 146 -24.03 5.73 13.66
C THR A 146 -22.98 4.69 14.04
N ARG A 147 -21.71 4.91 13.65
CA ARG A 147 -20.56 4.05 13.94
C ARG A 147 -19.73 4.52 15.12
N ILE A 148 -20.03 5.69 15.67
CA ILE A 148 -19.32 6.22 16.84
C ILE A 148 -19.86 5.55 18.11
N PRO A 149 -19.03 4.79 18.85
CA PRO A 149 -19.45 4.24 20.13
C PRO A 149 -19.74 5.37 21.13
N ASP A 150 -20.75 5.17 21.97
CA ASP A 150 -21.10 6.08 23.09
C ASP A 150 -21.45 7.51 22.70
N LEU A 151 -21.79 7.77 21.44
CA LEU A 151 -22.16 9.11 20.96
C LEU A 151 -23.19 9.79 21.89
N LYS A 152 -24.27 9.09 22.25
CA LYS A 152 -25.31 9.61 23.16
C LYS A 152 -24.75 9.96 24.54
N ALA A 153 -23.84 9.14 25.05
CA ALA A 153 -23.21 9.32 26.35
C ALA A 153 -22.29 10.56 26.34
N ILE A 154 -21.51 10.74 25.28
CA ILE A 154 -20.61 11.90 25.11
C ILE A 154 -21.43 13.20 25.03
N LEU A 155 -22.46 13.23 24.18
CA LEU A 155 -23.34 14.40 24.05
C LEU A 155 -23.95 14.78 25.40
N MET A 156 -24.48 13.79 26.11
CA MET A 156 -25.18 14.02 27.36
C MET A 156 -24.25 14.42 28.51
N LEU A 157 -23.11 13.75 28.65
CA LEU A 157 -22.14 14.03 29.71
C LEU A 157 -21.59 15.45 29.58
N PHE A 158 -21.20 15.85 28.37
CA PHE A 158 -20.67 17.19 28.19
C PHE A 158 -21.75 18.26 28.43
N ASN A 159 -22.97 18.07 27.95
CA ASN A 159 -24.07 19.01 28.25
C ASN A 159 -24.34 19.12 29.75
N PHE A 160 -24.38 17.99 30.48
CA PHE A 160 -24.53 17.98 31.93
C PHE A 160 -23.40 18.76 32.62
N LEU A 161 -22.15 18.46 32.28
CA LEU A 161 -20.98 19.13 32.86
C LEU A 161 -20.94 20.63 32.52
N PHE A 162 -21.31 20.99 31.29
CA PHE A 162 -21.39 22.38 30.84
C PHE A 162 -22.46 23.15 31.62
N GLU A 163 -23.64 22.56 31.83
CA GLU A 163 -24.72 23.16 32.62
C GLU A 163 -24.32 23.37 34.08
N GLN A 164 -23.60 22.42 34.69
CA GLN A 164 -23.10 22.57 36.07
C GLN A 164 -22.12 23.74 36.22
N VAL A 165 -21.29 23.99 35.21
CA VAL A 165 -20.30 25.08 35.22
C VAL A 165 -20.92 26.43 34.84
N ASN A 166 -21.83 26.46 33.87
CA ASN A 166 -22.32 27.70 33.25
C ASN A 166 -23.76 28.07 33.65
N GLY A 167 -24.47 27.21 34.37
CA GLY A 167 -25.87 27.41 34.80
C GLY A 167 -26.91 27.32 33.67
N LYS A 168 -26.51 26.94 32.46
CA LYS A 168 -27.37 26.80 31.27
C LYS A 168 -26.89 25.65 30.39
N PRO A 169 -27.79 24.98 29.64
CA PRO A 169 -27.40 23.92 28.71
C PRO A 169 -26.50 24.45 27.59
N GLU A 170 -25.74 23.55 26.98
CA GLU A 170 -24.90 23.88 25.83
C GLU A 170 -25.79 24.24 24.62
N PRO A 171 -25.51 25.34 23.88
CA PRO A 171 -26.42 25.85 22.84
C PRO A 171 -26.75 24.90 21.68
N ASN A 172 -25.80 24.07 21.27
CA ASN A 172 -25.90 23.13 20.16
C ASN A 172 -26.42 21.74 20.60
N PHE A 173 -26.41 21.43 21.90
CA PHE A 173 -26.81 20.12 22.41
C PHE A 173 -28.16 19.65 21.89
N ALA A 174 -29.20 20.48 21.96
CA ALA A 174 -30.55 20.08 21.54
C ALA A 174 -30.59 19.65 20.06
N ARG A 175 -29.96 20.43 19.17
CA ARG A 175 -29.89 20.13 17.74
C ARG A 175 -29.14 18.83 17.46
N MET A 176 -28.03 18.59 18.16
CA MET A 176 -27.24 17.37 18.00
C MET A 176 -27.93 16.15 18.61
N ALA A 177 -28.54 16.29 19.79
CA ALA A 177 -29.22 15.20 20.48
C ALA A 177 -30.45 14.71 19.70
N GLU A 178 -31.17 15.61 19.02
CA GLU A 178 -32.28 15.27 18.15
C GLU A 178 -31.83 14.52 16.89
N ARG A 179 -30.70 14.91 16.27
CA ARG A 179 -30.34 14.44 14.92
C ARG A 179 -29.23 13.40 14.86
N PHE A 180 -28.29 13.39 15.80
CA PHE A 180 -27.10 12.53 15.74
C PHE A 180 -27.30 11.20 16.48
N ALA A 181 -28.27 11.15 17.40
CA ALA A 181 -28.59 9.99 18.22
C ALA A 181 -29.60 9.03 17.55
N ASP A 182 -30.06 9.36 16.35
CA ASP A 182 -31.03 8.58 15.59
C ASP A 182 -30.46 7.21 15.18
N PRO A 183 -31.30 6.16 15.19
CA PRO A 183 -30.92 4.91 14.55
C PRO A 183 -30.75 5.10 13.03
N PRO A 184 -29.98 4.23 12.34
CA PRO A 184 -29.66 4.39 10.92
C PRO A 184 -30.87 4.60 10.00
N GLU A 185 -31.99 3.92 10.26
CA GLU A 185 -33.22 4.03 9.46
C GLU A 185 -33.86 5.42 9.53
N ILE A 186 -33.95 5.99 10.74
CA ILE A 186 -34.51 7.33 10.95
C ILE A 186 -33.57 8.39 10.36
N LEU A 187 -32.25 8.21 10.54
CA LEU A 187 -31.25 9.07 9.92
C LEU A 187 -31.38 9.11 8.40
N LEU A 188 -31.50 7.94 7.74
CA LEU A 188 -31.69 7.87 6.28
C LEU A 188 -32.97 8.59 5.83
N LYS A 189 -34.05 8.48 6.59
CA LYS A 189 -35.29 9.21 6.33
C LYS A 189 -35.10 10.73 6.42
N HIS A 190 -34.42 11.21 7.46
CA HIS A 190 -34.09 12.61 7.63
C HIS A 190 -33.21 13.14 6.48
N LEU A 191 -32.22 12.37 6.05
CA LEU A 191 -31.35 12.72 4.93
C LEU A 191 -32.14 12.87 3.62
N LEU A 192 -33.05 11.93 3.33
CA LEU A 192 -33.96 12.05 2.18
C LEU A 192 -34.80 13.32 2.24
N GLU A 193 -35.43 13.60 3.38
CA GLU A 193 -36.30 14.76 3.55
C GLU A 193 -35.55 16.07 3.35
N GLU A 194 -34.32 16.15 3.85
CA GLU A 194 -33.44 17.30 3.72
C GLU A 194 -32.94 17.51 2.28
N PHE A 195 -32.72 16.43 1.53
CA PHE A 195 -32.22 16.51 0.14
C PHE A 195 -33.30 16.69 -0.91
N LYS A 196 -34.60 16.58 -0.57
CA LYS A 196 -35.73 16.85 -1.47
C LYS A 196 -35.57 18.11 -2.34
N PRO A 197 -35.23 19.30 -1.82
CA PRO A 197 -35.04 20.50 -2.63
C PRO A 197 -33.84 20.44 -3.59
N HIS A 198 -32.85 19.57 -3.32
CA HIS A 198 -31.61 19.47 -4.09
C HIS A 198 -31.60 18.26 -5.05
N ALA A 199 -32.59 17.37 -4.93
CA ALA A 199 -32.68 16.13 -5.69
C ALA A 199 -32.59 16.32 -7.22
N PRO A 200 -33.21 17.35 -7.85
CA PRO A 200 -33.10 17.53 -9.29
C PRO A 200 -31.66 17.76 -9.77
N VAL A 201 -30.89 18.59 -9.05
CA VAL A 201 -29.50 18.91 -9.40
C VAL A 201 -28.62 17.67 -9.24
N LEU A 202 -28.77 16.94 -8.12
CA LEU A 202 -28.00 15.73 -7.85
C LEU A 202 -28.31 14.60 -8.84
N SER A 203 -29.57 14.41 -9.24
CA SER A 203 -29.94 13.36 -10.18
C SER A 203 -29.38 13.58 -11.58
N VAL A 204 -29.32 14.82 -12.06
CA VAL A 204 -28.68 15.15 -13.35
C VAL A 204 -27.17 14.91 -13.27
N ALA A 205 -26.52 15.34 -12.19
CA ALA A 205 -25.10 15.09 -11.96
C ALA A 205 -24.77 13.59 -11.99
N LEU A 206 -25.55 12.77 -11.27
CA LEU A 206 -25.38 11.31 -11.24
C LEU A 206 -25.67 10.64 -12.59
N ALA A 207 -26.63 11.15 -13.36
CA ALA A 207 -26.93 10.63 -14.69
C ALA A 207 -25.77 10.86 -15.67
N SER A 208 -25.05 11.98 -15.54
CA SER A 208 -23.91 12.31 -16.41
C SER A 208 -22.72 11.33 -16.30
N LEU A 209 -22.65 10.54 -15.22
CA LEU A 209 -21.57 9.57 -14.98
C LEU A 209 -21.72 8.26 -15.79
N ASN A 210 -22.87 8.01 -16.40
CA ASN A 210 -23.28 6.67 -16.85
C ASN A 210 -22.23 5.99 -17.75
N ASP A 211 -21.70 6.70 -18.74
CA ASP A 211 -20.75 6.15 -19.70
C ASP A 211 -19.42 5.76 -19.02
N PHE A 212 -18.88 6.65 -18.17
CA PHE A 212 -17.64 6.38 -17.42
C PHE A 212 -17.84 5.24 -16.43
N PHE A 213 -18.97 5.21 -15.72
CA PHE A 213 -19.29 4.16 -14.77
C PHE A 213 -19.35 2.78 -15.44
N ILE A 214 -19.95 2.70 -16.63
CA ILE A 214 -20.00 1.46 -17.42
C ILE A 214 -18.59 1.07 -17.92
N ARG A 215 -17.82 2.03 -18.48
CA ARG A 215 -16.45 1.77 -18.96
C ARG A 215 -15.54 1.21 -17.86
N ARG A 216 -15.73 1.64 -16.61
CA ARG A 216 -14.95 1.19 -15.45
C ARG A 216 -15.35 -0.18 -14.91
N THR A 217 -16.44 -0.77 -15.40
CA THR A 217 -16.94 -2.09 -14.97
C THR A 217 -16.83 -3.18 -16.04
N VAL A 218 -16.15 -2.91 -17.15
CA VAL A 218 -15.93 -3.91 -18.21
C VAL A 218 -15.04 -5.07 -17.75
N ARG A 219 -15.18 -6.23 -18.38
CA ARG A 219 -14.36 -7.42 -18.04
C ARG A 219 -12.97 -7.32 -18.68
N ALA A 220 -12.00 -8.03 -18.11
CA ALA A 220 -10.63 -8.08 -18.64
C ALA A 220 -10.56 -8.57 -20.10
N GLN A 221 -11.50 -9.42 -20.53
CA GLN A 221 -11.55 -9.85 -21.94
C GLN A 221 -11.75 -8.67 -22.89
N ASN A 222 -12.61 -7.71 -22.54
CA ASN A 222 -12.85 -6.52 -23.34
C ASN A 222 -11.58 -5.66 -23.44
N TRP A 223 -10.75 -5.62 -22.38
CA TRP A 223 -9.45 -4.95 -22.41
C TRP A 223 -8.45 -5.65 -23.33
N ARG A 224 -8.46 -7.00 -23.38
CA ARG A 224 -7.65 -7.77 -24.34
C ARG A 224 -8.06 -7.48 -25.77
N ASP A 225 -9.36 -7.52 -26.05
CA ASP A 225 -9.90 -7.33 -27.40
C ASP A 225 -9.65 -5.89 -27.92
N SER A 226 -9.65 -4.90 -27.03
CA SER A 226 -9.38 -3.50 -27.35
C SER A 226 -7.91 -3.09 -27.26
N LEU A 227 -7.00 -4.01 -26.89
CA LEU A 227 -5.57 -3.72 -26.65
C LEU A 227 -5.35 -2.55 -25.69
N PHE A 228 -6.19 -2.46 -24.65
CA PHE A 228 -6.16 -1.40 -23.65
C PHE A 228 -4.76 -1.19 -23.04
N LEU A 229 -4.29 0.07 -22.94
CA LEU A 229 -2.95 0.47 -22.49
C LEU A 229 -1.75 -0.02 -23.32
N ASN A 230 -1.96 -0.80 -24.40
CA ASN A 230 -0.86 -1.29 -25.23
C ASN A 230 -0.37 -0.21 -26.20
N VAL A 231 0.65 0.54 -25.78
CA VAL A 231 1.29 1.59 -26.60
C VAL A 231 2.02 1.05 -27.84
N LEU A 232 2.24 -0.27 -27.91
CA LEU A 232 2.90 -0.95 -29.04
C LEU A 232 1.90 -1.53 -30.05
N ALA A 233 0.59 -1.43 -29.80
CA ALA A 233 -0.45 -1.90 -30.72
C ALA A 233 -0.34 -1.22 -32.09
N GLU A 234 -0.01 0.07 -32.10
CA GLU A 234 0.21 0.86 -33.32
C GLU A 234 1.57 1.56 -33.27
N PRO A 235 2.68 0.88 -33.63
CA PRO A 235 4.03 1.43 -33.48
C PRO A 235 4.24 2.78 -34.20
N ARG A 236 3.53 3.01 -35.31
CA ARG A 236 3.56 4.28 -36.06
C ARG A 236 3.02 5.47 -35.26
N LYS A 237 2.16 5.22 -34.27
CA LYS A 237 1.53 6.24 -33.40
C LYS A 237 2.21 6.35 -32.02
N ILE A 238 3.38 5.73 -31.83
CA ILE A 238 4.06 5.72 -30.52
C ILE A 238 4.48 7.14 -30.08
N THR A 239 4.73 8.05 -31.00
CA THR A 239 5.05 9.45 -30.72
C THR A 239 3.82 10.36 -30.64
N HIS A 240 2.64 9.87 -31.03
CA HIS A 240 1.42 10.68 -31.00
C HIS A 240 0.97 10.92 -29.56
N THR A 241 0.59 12.15 -29.24
CA THR A 241 -0.03 12.48 -27.95
C THR A 241 -1.37 11.75 -27.80
N ALA A 242 -1.61 11.19 -26.62
CA ALA A 242 -2.95 10.74 -26.25
C ALA A 242 -3.85 11.96 -25.97
N LEU A 243 -4.65 12.37 -26.97
CA LEU A 243 -5.62 13.45 -26.86
C LEU A 243 -7.03 12.86 -26.71
N SER A 244 -7.86 13.48 -25.88
CA SER A 244 -9.28 13.17 -25.69
C SER A 244 -9.95 14.39 -25.09
N ASP A 245 -11.24 14.60 -25.39
CA ASP A 245 -12.03 15.71 -24.83
C ASP A 245 -12.41 15.46 -23.36
N GLN A 246 -12.07 14.30 -22.81
CA GLN A 246 -12.51 13.82 -21.49
C GLN A 246 -11.37 13.26 -20.63
N LEU A 247 -10.12 13.66 -20.87
CA LEU A 247 -8.93 13.08 -20.23
C LEU A 247 -9.06 12.99 -18.70
N ALA A 248 -9.35 14.07 -18.00
CA ALA A 248 -9.43 14.02 -16.54
C ALA A 248 -10.62 13.18 -16.02
N CYS A 249 -11.68 13.00 -16.82
CA CYS A 249 -12.83 12.16 -16.44
C CYS A 249 -12.51 10.66 -16.55
N GLU A 250 -11.61 10.27 -17.45
CA GLU A 250 -11.11 8.89 -17.55
C GLU A 250 -10.26 8.46 -16.33
N LEU A 251 -9.73 9.44 -15.57
CA LEU A 251 -8.95 9.21 -14.36
C LEU A 251 -9.82 9.14 -13.08
N LEU A 252 -11.15 9.27 -13.19
CA LEU A 252 -12.05 9.20 -12.04
C LEU A 252 -12.05 7.78 -11.43
N PRO A 253 -11.59 7.59 -10.18
CA PRO A 253 -11.57 6.26 -9.56
C PRO A 253 -12.96 5.64 -9.50
N TYR A 254 -13.03 4.32 -9.70
CA TYR A 254 -14.29 3.58 -9.68
C TYR A 254 -14.92 3.62 -8.30
N GLU A 255 -14.10 3.45 -7.25
CA GLU A 255 -14.55 3.51 -5.87
C GLU A 255 -15.23 4.85 -5.53
N VAL A 256 -14.69 5.97 -6.02
CA VAL A 256 -15.26 7.31 -5.83
C VAL A 256 -16.62 7.41 -6.54
N MET A 257 -16.71 6.99 -7.81
CA MET A 257 -17.99 7.00 -8.53
C MET A 257 -19.01 6.03 -7.91
N GLU A 258 -18.57 4.89 -7.39
CA GLU A 258 -19.41 3.93 -6.67
C GLU A 258 -20.03 4.58 -5.43
N ARG A 259 -19.25 5.33 -4.65
CA ARG A 259 -19.78 6.14 -3.53
C ARG A 259 -20.78 7.18 -4.01
N TRP A 260 -20.48 7.92 -5.08
CA TRP A 260 -21.40 8.89 -5.68
C TRP A 260 -22.74 8.27 -6.07
N VAL A 261 -22.71 7.14 -6.79
CA VAL A 261 -23.91 6.44 -7.23
C VAL A 261 -24.72 5.92 -6.04
N ILE A 262 -24.09 5.24 -5.08
CA ILE A 262 -24.80 4.61 -3.96
C ILE A 262 -25.32 5.65 -2.97
N PHE A 263 -24.45 6.54 -2.46
CA PHE A 263 -24.85 7.53 -1.46
C PHE A 263 -25.73 8.61 -2.07
N GLY A 264 -25.46 9.03 -3.31
CA GLY A 264 -26.32 9.94 -4.04
C GLY A 264 -27.73 9.38 -4.23
N PHE A 265 -27.86 8.09 -4.58
CA PHE A 265 -29.17 7.43 -4.68
C PHE A 265 -29.92 7.40 -3.34
N LEU A 266 -29.23 7.15 -2.23
CA LEU A 266 -29.83 7.17 -0.89
C LEU A 266 -30.28 8.57 -0.45
N LEU A 267 -29.70 9.63 -1.01
CA LEU A 267 -30.08 11.02 -0.74
C LEU A 267 -31.27 11.50 -1.59
N VAL A 268 -31.40 11.05 -2.84
CA VAL A 268 -32.49 11.49 -3.74
C VAL A 268 -33.69 10.55 -3.79
N GLY A 269 -33.48 9.28 -3.46
CA GLY A 269 -34.49 8.22 -3.52
C GLY A 269 -34.95 7.88 -4.95
N PRO A 270 -35.92 6.96 -5.09
CA PRO A 270 -36.38 6.46 -6.39
C PRO A 270 -37.19 7.45 -7.23
N SER A 271 -37.71 8.54 -6.64
CA SER A 271 -38.66 9.46 -7.27
C SER A 271 -38.03 10.74 -7.82
N SER A 272 -36.71 10.78 -8.00
CA SER A 272 -36.01 11.97 -8.49
C SER A 272 -36.28 12.23 -9.98
N SER A 273 -36.14 13.49 -10.43
CA SER A 273 -36.41 13.91 -11.82
C SER A 273 -35.58 13.11 -12.84
N GLY A 274 -36.23 12.18 -13.55
CA GLY A 274 -35.62 11.25 -14.51
C GLY A 274 -36.40 9.94 -14.57
N ASP A 275 -35.96 8.96 -15.38
CA ASP A 275 -36.51 7.61 -15.34
C ASP A 275 -36.02 6.88 -14.07
N PRO A 276 -36.92 6.51 -13.12
CA PRO A 276 -36.56 5.77 -11.91
C PRO A 276 -35.85 4.45 -12.17
N ASP A 277 -36.09 3.82 -13.33
CA ASP A 277 -35.43 2.56 -13.71
C ASP A 277 -33.97 2.78 -14.11
N ASP A 278 -33.62 3.91 -14.75
CA ASP A 278 -32.24 4.23 -15.13
C ASP A 278 -31.35 4.52 -13.91
N ALA A 279 -31.87 5.26 -12.93
CA ALA A 279 -31.14 5.56 -11.69
C ALA A 279 -30.83 4.26 -10.92
N PHE A 280 -31.82 3.38 -10.81
CA PHE A 280 -31.61 2.09 -10.14
C PHE A 280 -30.74 1.13 -10.96
N ALA A 281 -30.75 1.20 -12.30
CA ALA A 281 -29.87 0.39 -13.13
C ALA A 281 -28.38 0.65 -12.84
N ARG A 282 -27.99 1.91 -12.58
CA ARG A 282 -26.63 2.27 -12.14
C ARG A 282 -26.29 1.68 -10.77
N VAL A 283 -27.20 1.80 -9.80
CA VAL A 283 -27.05 1.17 -8.48
C VAL A 283 -26.90 -0.34 -8.61
N ARG A 284 -27.78 -0.99 -9.40
CA ARG A 284 -27.73 -2.43 -9.65
C ARG A 284 -26.41 -2.85 -10.29
N LEU A 285 -25.82 -2.06 -11.19
CA LEU A 285 -24.50 -2.34 -11.76
C LEU A 285 -23.40 -2.26 -10.69
N ALA A 286 -23.45 -1.29 -9.78
CA ALA A 286 -22.53 -1.23 -8.63
C ALA A 286 -22.65 -2.48 -7.73
N LEU A 287 -23.89 -2.85 -7.40
CA LEU A 287 -24.21 -4.03 -6.57
C LEU A 287 -23.79 -5.37 -7.16
N ARG A 288 -23.54 -5.46 -8.47
CA ARG A 288 -23.03 -6.67 -9.13
C ARG A 288 -21.50 -6.77 -9.09
N ASN A 289 -20.81 -5.64 -8.94
CA ASN A 289 -19.34 -5.58 -8.90
C ASN A 289 -18.80 -5.56 -7.46
N SER A 290 -19.57 -5.04 -6.50
CA SER A 290 -19.13 -4.90 -5.10
C SER A 290 -20.23 -5.33 -4.13
N TYR A 291 -19.81 -5.85 -2.97
CA TYR A 291 -20.69 -6.13 -1.83
C TYR A 291 -20.38 -5.29 -0.59
N VAL A 292 -19.32 -4.49 -0.65
CA VAL A 292 -19.04 -3.43 0.30
C VAL A 292 -18.75 -2.12 -0.43
N VAL A 293 -19.25 -1.01 0.12
CA VAL A 293 -18.92 0.36 -0.29
C VAL A 293 -18.13 1.03 0.83
N VAL A 294 -17.13 1.83 0.47
CA VAL A 294 -16.31 2.56 1.46
C VAL A 294 -17.12 3.73 2.01
N LEU A 295 -17.22 3.79 3.34
CA LEU A 295 -17.74 4.96 4.03
C LEU A 295 -16.61 5.98 4.22
N PHE A 296 -15.51 5.55 4.84
CA PHE A 296 -14.29 6.33 5.00
C PHE A 296 -13.12 5.42 5.44
N ARG A 297 -11.99 5.46 4.73
CA ARG A 297 -10.79 4.62 5.00
C ARG A 297 -11.16 3.12 5.04
N ASP A 298 -10.94 2.45 6.16
CA ASP A 298 -11.26 1.05 6.41
C ASP A 298 -12.70 0.79 6.83
N GLU A 299 -13.48 1.83 7.13
CA GLU A 299 -14.89 1.70 7.46
C GLU A 299 -15.70 1.48 6.19
N VAL A 300 -16.32 0.30 6.10
CA VAL A 300 -17.14 -0.11 4.95
C VAL A 300 -18.58 -0.42 5.35
N ILE A 301 -19.49 -0.35 4.38
CA ILE A 301 -20.89 -0.73 4.54
C ILE A 301 -21.23 -1.86 3.59
N HIS A 302 -21.87 -2.93 4.12
CA HIS A 302 -22.47 -3.97 3.30
C HIS A 302 -23.67 -3.41 2.53
N VAL A 303 -23.41 -3.03 1.28
CA VAL A 303 -24.30 -2.19 0.48
C VAL A 303 -25.65 -2.83 0.19
N HIS A 304 -25.68 -4.15 -0.05
CA HIS A 304 -26.95 -4.87 -0.26
C HIS A 304 -27.85 -4.79 0.97
N ASN A 305 -27.30 -4.96 2.17
CA ASN A 305 -28.06 -4.88 3.41
C ASN A 305 -28.57 -3.46 3.67
N LEU A 306 -27.72 -2.45 3.44
CA LEU A 306 -28.11 -1.04 3.54
C LEU A 306 -29.31 -0.71 2.65
N LEU A 307 -29.27 -1.14 1.39
CA LEU A 307 -30.36 -0.91 0.44
C LEU A 307 -31.61 -1.73 0.77
N THR A 308 -31.46 -2.97 1.27
CA THR A 308 -32.60 -3.75 1.77
C THR A 308 -33.32 -3.01 2.89
N THR A 309 -32.59 -2.57 3.92
CA THR A 309 -33.16 -1.77 5.02
C THR A 309 -33.79 -0.47 4.52
N PHE A 310 -33.17 0.19 3.55
CA PHE A 310 -33.73 1.41 2.94
C PHE A 310 -35.10 1.14 2.28
N PHE A 311 -35.24 0.08 1.48
CA PHE A 311 -36.49 -0.24 0.79
C PHE A 311 -37.55 -0.87 1.69
N GLU A 312 -37.17 -1.47 2.82
CA GLU A 312 -38.08 -2.04 3.81
C GLU A 312 -38.61 -0.99 4.80
N SER A 313 -37.72 -0.12 5.32
CA SER A 313 -38.04 0.77 6.45
C SER A 313 -38.19 2.24 6.07
N VAL A 314 -37.47 2.72 5.05
CA VAL A 314 -37.41 4.15 4.69
C VAL A 314 -38.31 4.48 3.51
N TRP A 315 -38.28 3.63 2.47
CA TRP A 315 -39.03 3.80 1.23
C TRP A 315 -39.98 2.62 0.95
N ALA A 316 -40.91 2.37 1.89
CA ALA A 316 -41.90 1.29 1.79
C ALA A 316 -43.03 1.65 0.78
N GLY A 317 -42.73 1.55 -0.52
CA GLY A 317 -43.69 1.79 -1.62
C GLY A 317 -44.07 0.51 -2.39
N LYS A 318 -45.09 0.60 -3.26
CA LYS A 318 -45.58 -0.54 -4.07
C LYS A 318 -44.50 -1.19 -4.96
N SER A 319 -43.47 -0.44 -5.38
CA SER A 319 -42.35 -0.93 -6.19
C SER A 319 -41.19 -1.55 -5.38
N SER A 320 -41.26 -1.51 -4.04
CA SER A 320 -40.19 -2.00 -3.16
C SER A 320 -39.90 -3.50 -3.35
N SER A 321 -40.94 -4.33 -3.53
CA SER A 321 -40.77 -5.78 -3.75
C SER A 321 -39.91 -6.13 -4.98
N LYS A 322 -40.13 -5.44 -6.11
CA LYS A 322 -39.31 -5.59 -7.34
C LYS A 322 -37.84 -5.26 -7.04
N ARG A 323 -37.59 -4.12 -6.39
CA ARG A 323 -36.24 -3.65 -6.07
C ARG A 323 -35.52 -4.59 -5.10
N LEU A 324 -36.22 -5.11 -4.09
CA LEU A 324 -35.68 -6.11 -3.16
C LEU A 324 -35.27 -7.41 -3.88
N SER A 325 -36.03 -7.85 -4.88
CA SER A 325 -35.67 -8.99 -5.72
C SER A 325 -34.39 -8.71 -6.54
N GLU A 326 -34.31 -7.54 -7.19
CA GLU A 326 -33.14 -7.13 -7.96
C GLU A 326 -31.87 -7.00 -7.08
N ILE A 327 -32.01 -6.53 -5.83
CA ILE A 327 -30.90 -6.46 -4.85
C ILE A 327 -30.42 -7.86 -4.49
N LYS A 328 -31.34 -8.81 -4.24
CA LYS A 328 -30.98 -10.21 -3.91
C LYS A 328 -30.27 -10.90 -5.07
N GLU A 329 -30.71 -10.67 -6.31
CA GLU A 329 -30.05 -11.17 -7.51
C GLU A 329 -28.65 -10.57 -7.66
N ALA A 330 -28.52 -9.24 -7.56
CA ALA A 330 -27.23 -8.56 -7.65
C ALA A 330 -26.25 -9.04 -6.57
N MET A 331 -26.74 -9.27 -5.35
CA MET A 331 -25.97 -9.86 -4.25
C MET A 331 -25.43 -11.25 -4.61
N SER A 332 -26.25 -12.10 -5.23
CA SER A 332 -25.82 -13.43 -5.68
C SER A 332 -24.71 -13.34 -6.72
N ILE A 333 -24.83 -12.41 -7.67
CA ILE A 333 -23.83 -12.16 -8.72
C ILE A 333 -22.53 -11.62 -8.13
N ALA A 334 -22.60 -10.66 -7.22
CA ALA A 334 -21.40 -10.09 -6.59
C ALA A 334 -20.58 -11.15 -5.84
N TYR A 335 -21.24 -12.05 -5.11
CA TYR A 335 -20.53 -13.11 -4.39
C TYR A 335 -19.97 -14.22 -5.29
N SER A 336 -20.60 -14.51 -6.41
CA SER A 336 -20.21 -15.63 -7.29
C SER A 336 -19.27 -15.23 -8.43
N GLN A 337 -19.39 -14.01 -8.98
CA GLN A 337 -18.70 -13.62 -10.22
C GLN A 337 -17.68 -12.49 -10.01
N ALA A 338 -17.91 -11.57 -9.07
CA ALA A 338 -17.02 -10.41 -8.92
C ALA A 338 -15.57 -10.79 -8.53
N PRO A 339 -15.31 -11.72 -7.58
CA PRO A 339 -13.95 -12.10 -7.21
C PRO A 339 -13.09 -12.54 -8.41
N ALA A 340 -13.62 -13.46 -9.23
CA ALA A 340 -12.94 -13.93 -10.44
C ALA A 340 -12.77 -12.82 -11.49
N ALA A 341 -13.80 -11.99 -11.72
CA ALA A 341 -13.73 -10.90 -12.68
C ALA A 341 -12.64 -9.86 -12.32
N HIS A 342 -12.51 -9.53 -11.03
CA HIS A 342 -11.47 -8.64 -10.52
C HIS A 342 -10.09 -9.31 -10.53
N SER A 343 -10.01 -10.62 -10.27
CA SER A 343 -8.77 -11.41 -10.41
C SER A 343 -8.22 -11.34 -11.84
N ASP A 344 -9.07 -11.54 -12.85
CA ASP A 344 -8.72 -11.43 -14.26
C ASP A 344 -8.23 -10.03 -14.65
N ARG A 345 -8.86 -8.99 -14.10
CA ARG A 345 -8.44 -7.59 -14.32
C ARG A 345 -7.06 -7.33 -13.76
N ARG A 346 -6.76 -7.78 -12.53
CA ARG A 346 -5.41 -7.68 -11.94
C ARG A 346 -4.37 -8.42 -12.78
N ALA A 347 -4.69 -9.62 -13.28
CA ALA A 347 -3.79 -10.38 -14.16
C ALA A 347 -3.49 -9.65 -15.47
N TYR A 348 -4.50 -9.03 -16.09
CA TYR A 348 -4.31 -8.19 -17.28
C TYR A 348 -3.42 -6.96 -16.98
N LEU A 349 -3.77 -6.21 -15.93
CA LEU A 349 -3.08 -4.98 -15.57
C LEU A 349 -1.61 -5.23 -15.21
N ARG A 350 -1.27 -6.34 -14.56
CA ARG A 350 0.14 -6.74 -14.34
C ARG A 350 0.94 -6.79 -15.64
N SER A 351 0.39 -7.44 -16.66
CA SER A 351 1.05 -7.57 -17.96
C SER A 351 1.14 -6.22 -18.69
N ALA A 352 0.06 -5.44 -18.68
CA ALA A 352 -0.01 -4.13 -19.33
C ALA A 352 0.94 -3.11 -18.69
N LEU A 353 0.95 -3.00 -17.35
CA LEU A 353 1.83 -2.08 -16.63
C LEU A 353 3.30 -2.50 -16.76
N ARG A 354 3.62 -3.80 -16.77
CA ARG A 354 4.98 -4.28 -17.03
C ARG A 354 5.47 -3.88 -18.42
N GLN A 355 4.64 -4.03 -19.45
CA GLN A 355 4.97 -3.62 -20.81
C GLN A 355 5.18 -2.10 -20.88
N LEU A 356 4.22 -1.33 -20.35
CA LEU A 356 4.29 0.13 -20.33
C LEU A 356 5.56 0.61 -19.60
N HIS A 357 5.85 0.05 -18.43
CA HIS A 357 7.06 0.33 -17.68
C HIS A 357 8.32 0.04 -18.49
N SER A 358 8.41 -1.14 -19.12
CA SER A 358 9.60 -1.55 -19.88
C SER A 358 9.88 -0.60 -21.05
N VAL A 359 8.84 -0.18 -21.78
CA VAL A 359 8.96 0.76 -22.91
C VAL A 359 9.39 2.15 -22.44
N LEU A 360 8.80 2.66 -21.36
CA LEU A 360 9.09 4.00 -20.85
C LEU A 360 10.43 4.08 -20.12
N TYR A 361 10.86 2.97 -19.49
CA TYR A 361 12.17 2.88 -18.88
C TYR A 361 13.28 2.91 -19.94
N ASP A 362 13.08 2.21 -21.07
CA ASP A 362 14.01 2.24 -22.21
C ASP A 362 13.99 3.58 -22.95
N GLN A 363 12.80 4.16 -23.15
CA GLN A 363 12.61 5.43 -23.86
C GLN A 363 11.86 6.47 -23.00
N PRO A 364 12.53 7.14 -22.04
CA PRO A 364 11.90 8.12 -21.16
C PRO A 364 11.25 9.31 -21.88
N GLY A 365 11.72 9.64 -23.08
CA GLY A 365 11.14 10.71 -23.91
C GLY A 365 9.65 10.50 -24.26
N LEU A 366 9.19 9.24 -24.28
CA LEU A 366 7.79 8.91 -24.53
C LEU A 366 6.86 9.34 -23.38
N LEU A 367 7.40 9.66 -22.20
CA LEU A 367 6.59 10.17 -21.10
C LEU A 367 5.92 11.50 -21.43
N GLY A 368 6.46 12.32 -22.33
CA GLY A 368 5.75 13.52 -22.82
C GLY A 368 4.39 13.17 -23.45
N PRO A 369 4.36 12.53 -24.64
CA PRO A 369 3.12 12.22 -25.34
C PRO A 369 2.26 11.13 -24.66
N LYS A 370 2.83 10.29 -23.79
CA LYS A 370 2.14 9.13 -23.17
C LYS A 370 1.90 9.26 -21.67
N ALA A 371 2.19 10.42 -21.04
CA ALA A 371 1.96 10.66 -19.61
C ALA A 371 0.56 10.21 -19.18
N PHE A 372 -0.46 10.63 -19.93
CA PHE A 372 -1.86 10.28 -19.65
C PHE A 372 -2.10 8.76 -19.54
N ILE A 373 -1.51 7.96 -20.43
CA ILE A 373 -1.68 6.50 -20.43
C ILE A 373 -1.10 5.89 -19.14
N VAL A 374 -0.02 6.47 -18.61
CA VAL A 374 0.55 6.05 -17.32
C VAL A 374 -0.44 6.34 -16.20
N PHE A 375 -0.97 7.56 -16.10
CA PHE A 375 -1.97 7.90 -15.08
C PHE A 375 -3.23 7.05 -15.19
N TRP A 376 -3.66 6.73 -16.42
CA TRP A 376 -4.82 5.89 -16.69
C TRP A 376 -4.59 4.44 -16.21
N GLY A 377 -3.44 3.85 -16.55
CA GLY A 377 -3.07 2.52 -16.08
C GLY A 377 -2.91 2.45 -14.55
N LEU A 378 -2.32 3.50 -13.95
CA LEU A 378 -2.20 3.64 -12.51
C LEU A 378 -3.56 3.71 -11.80
N SER A 379 -4.52 4.48 -12.34
CA SER A 379 -5.89 4.52 -11.80
C SER A 379 -6.53 3.14 -11.78
N TYR A 380 -6.49 2.42 -12.91
CA TYR A 380 -7.12 1.10 -13.01
C TYR A 380 -6.46 0.06 -12.10
N ALA A 381 -5.14 0.06 -11.99
CA ALA A 381 -4.42 -0.82 -11.08
C ALA A 381 -4.78 -0.54 -9.62
N THR A 382 -4.84 0.73 -9.24
CA THR A 382 -5.16 1.16 -7.87
C THR A 382 -6.57 0.80 -7.47
N ASP A 383 -7.55 0.96 -8.37
CA ASP A 383 -8.93 0.56 -8.11
C ASP A 383 -9.08 -0.94 -7.87
N GLU A 384 -8.36 -1.78 -8.62
CA GLU A 384 -8.36 -3.22 -8.41
C GLU A 384 -7.66 -3.65 -7.10
N ILE A 385 -6.60 -2.93 -6.70
CA ILE A 385 -5.93 -3.13 -5.40
C ILE A 385 -6.87 -2.74 -4.26
N HIS A 386 -7.49 -1.56 -4.33
CA HIS A 386 -8.45 -1.08 -3.33
C HIS A 386 -9.69 -1.97 -3.26
N TRP A 387 -10.15 -2.51 -4.39
CA TRP A 387 -11.24 -3.49 -4.43
C TRP A 387 -10.87 -4.76 -3.70
N LEU A 388 -9.70 -5.34 -4.00
CA LEU A 388 -9.23 -6.57 -3.34
C LEU A 388 -9.12 -6.40 -1.82
N LEU A 389 -8.54 -5.29 -1.36
CA LEU A 389 -8.35 -5.03 0.07
C LEU A 389 -9.67 -4.99 0.82
N ARG A 390 -10.60 -4.11 0.40
CA ARG A 390 -11.85 -3.93 1.14
C ARG A 390 -12.75 -5.16 1.10
N HIS A 391 -12.73 -5.93 0.00
CA HIS A 391 -13.58 -7.12 -0.13
C HIS A 391 -13.00 -8.32 0.62
N SER A 392 -11.70 -8.62 0.46
CA SER A 392 -11.06 -9.75 1.14
C SER A 392 -11.12 -9.67 2.67
N CYS A 393 -11.11 -8.46 3.23
CA CYS A 393 -11.24 -8.23 4.68
C CYS A 393 -12.68 -8.23 5.21
N ASN A 394 -13.70 -8.24 4.34
CA ASN A 394 -15.11 -8.10 4.72
C ASN A 394 -16.01 -9.20 4.13
N VAL A 395 -15.48 -10.41 3.99
CA VAL A 395 -16.26 -11.58 3.54
C VAL A 395 -17.22 -12.01 4.65
N LEU A 396 -18.52 -12.14 4.34
CA LEU A 396 -19.51 -12.61 5.31
C LEU A 396 -19.41 -14.15 5.49
N PRO A 397 -19.29 -14.67 6.73
CA PRO A 397 -19.06 -16.11 6.99
C PRO A 397 -20.13 -17.07 6.47
N LYS A 398 -21.34 -16.59 6.20
CA LYS A 398 -22.51 -17.41 5.81
C LYS A 398 -22.74 -17.49 4.28
N LYS A 399 -21.86 -16.92 3.46
CA LYS A 399 -22.03 -16.83 2.00
C LYS A 399 -21.00 -17.71 1.30
N ASN A 400 -21.42 -18.44 0.27
CA ASN A 400 -20.57 -19.29 -0.59
C ASN A 400 -19.68 -18.44 -1.51
N VAL A 401 -18.84 -17.58 -0.93
CA VAL A 401 -17.84 -16.84 -1.68
C VAL A 401 -16.60 -17.73 -1.79
N ASN A 402 -16.10 -17.95 -3.01
CA ASN A 402 -14.84 -18.67 -3.17
C ASN A 402 -13.70 -17.78 -2.65
N THR A 403 -13.22 -18.07 -1.44
CA THR A 403 -12.19 -17.26 -0.78
C THR A 403 -10.82 -17.37 -1.46
N GLU A 404 -10.59 -18.42 -2.25
CA GLU A 404 -9.35 -18.60 -3.01
C GLU A 404 -9.17 -17.52 -4.08
N GLU A 405 -10.26 -16.97 -4.63
CA GLU A 405 -10.21 -15.89 -5.64
C GLU A 405 -9.68 -14.56 -5.08
N PHE A 406 -9.62 -14.41 -3.75
CA PHE A 406 -8.96 -13.28 -3.10
C PHE A 406 -7.47 -13.50 -2.86
N ALA A 407 -6.95 -14.71 -3.07
CA ALA A 407 -5.53 -15.01 -2.93
C ALA A 407 -4.77 -14.64 -4.21
N ASP A 408 -4.35 -13.39 -4.32
CA ASP A 408 -3.50 -12.93 -5.43
C ASP A 408 -2.01 -13.08 -5.09
N VAL A 409 -1.45 -14.25 -5.40
CA VAL A 409 -0.02 -14.56 -5.19
C VAL A 409 0.89 -13.55 -5.90
N ALA A 410 0.44 -12.96 -7.00
CA ALA A 410 1.23 -12.05 -7.82
C ALA A 410 0.86 -10.57 -7.63
N LEU A 411 0.11 -10.24 -6.57
CA LEU A 411 -0.09 -8.87 -6.12
C LEU A 411 1.24 -8.09 -5.90
N PRO A 412 2.33 -8.69 -5.40
CA PRO A 412 3.63 -8.01 -5.30
C PRO A 412 4.11 -7.43 -6.63
N GLU A 413 3.96 -8.16 -7.74
CA GLU A 413 4.32 -7.69 -9.08
C GLU A 413 3.50 -6.46 -9.51
N LEU A 414 2.19 -6.45 -9.22
CA LEU A 414 1.33 -5.31 -9.53
C LEU A 414 1.75 -4.07 -8.72
N LEU A 415 1.96 -4.24 -7.41
CA LEU A 415 2.40 -3.16 -6.52
C LEU A 415 3.75 -2.61 -6.96
N TYR A 416 4.68 -3.49 -7.35
CA TYR A 416 5.99 -3.10 -7.87
C TYR A 416 5.84 -2.17 -9.07
N TYR A 417 5.10 -2.55 -10.12
CA TYR A 417 4.99 -1.71 -11.32
C TYR A 417 4.20 -0.43 -11.08
N VAL A 418 3.22 -0.42 -10.16
CA VAL A 418 2.56 0.82 -9.73
C VAL A 418 3.58 1.78 -9.12
N GLU A 419 4.41 1.32 -8.17
CA GLU A 419 5.39 2.18 -7.50
C GLU A 419 6.58 2.56 -8.40
N ASP A 420 6.99 1.68 -9.32
CA ASP A 420 8.09 1.96 -10.25
C ASP A 420 7.68 2.92 -11.36
N LEU A 421 6.44 2.83 -11.88
CA LEU A 421 5.90 3.84 -12.80
C LEU A 421 5.76 5.20 -12.12
N ARG A 422 5.31 5.25 -10.86
CA ARG A 422 5.27 6.49 -10.06
C ARG A 422 6.67 7.10 -9.93
N HIS A 423 7.67 6.28 -9.63
CA HIS A 423 9.06 6.74 -9.57
C HIS A 423 9.57 7.23 -10.93
N LEU A 424 9.26 6.51 -12.01
CA LEU A 424 9.65 6.89 -13.37
C LEU A 424 9.07 8.26 -13.77
N VAL A 425 7.79 8.49 -13.47
CA VAL A 425 7.11 9.79 -13.69
C VAL A 425 7.79 10.90 -12.89
N ARG A 426 8.11 10.68 -11.60
CA ARG A 426 8.82 11.69 -10.78
C ARG A 426 10.22 11.96 -11.31
N ARG A 427 10.97 10.91 -11.63
CA ARG A 427 12.35 11.00 -12.12
C ARG A 427 12.45 11.77 -13.43
N TYR A 428 11.48 11.59 -14.32
CA TYR A 428 11.43 12.23 -15.63
C TYR A 428 10.35 13.30 -15.74
N ALA A 429 9.88 13.84 -14.61
CA ALA A 429 8.93 14.96 -14.59
C ALA A 429 9.38 16.14 -15.47
N PRO A 430 10.67 16.53 -15.52
CA PRO A 430 11.11 17.60 -16.42
C PRO A 430 10.84 17.33 -17.91
N ILE A 431 10.82 16.07 -18.35
CA ILE A 431 10.49 15.69 -19.73
C ILE A 431 9.00 15.93 -20.01
N ILE A 432 8.14 15.51 -19.07
CA ILE A 432 6.68 15.70 -19.14
C ILE A 432 6.36 17.20 -19.15
N GLN A 433 6.94 17.94 -18.21
CA GLN A 433 6.76 19.38 -18.08
C GLN A 433 7.19 20.12 -19.34
N ARG A 434 8.38 19.84 -19.87
CA ARG A 434 8.88 20.46 -21.10
C ARG A 434 7.94 20.22 -22.28
N PHE A 435 7.47 18.98 -22.44
CA PHE A 435 6.54 18.64 -23.52
C PHE A 435 5.23 19.43 -23.44
N HIS A 436 4.62 19.51 -22.24
CA HIS A 436 3.36 20.23 -22.09
C HIS A 436 3.53 21.75 -22.11
N ILE A 437 4.65 22.30 -21.63
CA ILE A 437 4.97 23.73 -21.79
C ILE A 437 5.04 24.13 -23.27
N GLN A 438 5.54 23.26 -24.15
CA GLN A 438 5.53 23.49 -25.60
C GLN A 438 4.14 23.32 -26.21
N MET A 439 3.35 22.37 -25.71
CA MET A 439 2.00 22.08 -26.18
C MET A 439 1.02 23.23 -25.91
N LEU A 440 1.03 23.81 -24.71
CA LEU A 440 0.07 24.85 -24.30
C LEU A 440 -0.04 26.04 -25.30
N PRO A 441 1.04 26.75 -25.67
CA PRO A 441 0.95 27.87 -26.62
C PRO A 441 0.73 27.42 -28.07
N SER A 442 1.19 26.22 -28.44
CA SER A 442 1.19 25.73 -29.83
C SER A 442 -0.12 25.05 -30.25
N TYR A 443 -0.86 24.47 -29.29
CA TYR A 443 -2.05 23.67 -29.52
C TYR A 443 -3.24 24.15 -28.71
N ASP A 444 -3.08 24.27 -27.38
CA ASP A 444 -4.20 24.59 -26.50
C ASP A 444 -4.70 26.02 -26.73
N VAL A 445 -3.81 27.01 -26.76
CA VAL A 445 -4.15 28.42 -27.00
C VAL A 445 -4.87 28.64 -28.33
N PRO A 446 -4.36 28.20 -29.50
CA PRO A 446 -5.06 28.37 -30.78
C PRO A 446 -6.45 27.74 -30.79
N GLY A 447 -6.60 26.54 -30.20
CA GLY A 447 -7.91 25.87 -30.10
C GLY A 447 -8.89 26.63 -29.19
N LEU A 448 -8.41 27.17 -28.07
CA LEU A 448 -9.22 28.00 -27.18
C LEU A 448 -9.71 29.26 -27.87
N GLU A 449 -8.84 29.95 -28.62
CA GLU A 449 -9.24 31.16 -29.37
C GLU A 449 -10.26 30.86 -30.47
N GLU A 450 -10.08 29.75 -31.18
CA GLU A 450 -11.04 29.31 -32.20
C GLU A 450 -12.43 29.07 -31.59
N PHE A 451 -12.49 28.36 -30.45
CA PHE A 451 -13.76 28.01 -29.82
C PHE A 451 -14.37 29.14 -28.97
N LEU A 452 -13.56 30.09 -28.49
CA LEU A 452 -14.02 31.24 -27.72
C LEU A 452 -14.58 32.36 -28.62
N ARG A 453 -14.03 32.55 -29.82
CA ARG A 453 -14.41 33.65 -30.73
C ARG A 453 -15.92 33.79 -30.97
N PRO A 454 -16.71 32.72 -31.17
CA PRO A 454 -18.16 32.82 -31.35
C PRO A 454 -18.92 33.28 -30.10
N SER A 455 -18.33 33.05 -28.92
CA SER A 455 -18.94 33.29 -27.60
C SER A 455 -18.69 34.71 -27.08
N LEU A 456 -17.59 35.35 -27.49
CA LEU A 456 -17.17 36.68 -27.00
C LEU A 456 -18.27 37.76 -27.04
N PRO A 457 -19.11 37.90 -28.09
CA PRO A 457 -20.11 38.96 -28.14
C PRO A 457 -21.22 38.85 -27.07
N PHE A 458 -21.41 37.65 -26.50
CA PHE A 458 -22.46 37.37 -25.53
C PHE A 458 -21.97 37.38 -24.09
N LEU A 459 -20.65 37.41 -23.88
CA LEU A 459 -20.05 37.36 -22.55
C LEU A 459 -19.92 38.76 -21.96
N PRO A 460 -20.20 38.94 -20.65
CA PRO A 460 -19.90 40.19 -19.95
C PRO A 460 -18.39 40.42 -19.83
N THR A 461 -18.02 41.66 -19.50
CA THR A 461 -16.62 42.10 -19.47
C THR A 461 -15.76 41.32 -18.46
N GLU A 462 -16.33 40.92 -17.33
CA GLU A 462 -15.59 40.17 -16.30
C GLU A 462 -15.15 38.79 -16.81
N GLU A 463 -16.05 38.02 -17.42
CA GLU A 463 -15.75 36.70 -17.98
C GLU A 463 -14.79 36.79 -19.18
N VAL A 464 -14.95 37.81 -20.02
CA VAL A 464 -14.00 38.07 -21.13
C VAL A 464 -12.61 38.37 -20.59
N ASN A 465 -12.49 39.16 -19.52
CA ASN A 465 -11.20 39.44 -18.89
C ASN A 465 -10.55 38.15 -18.35
N ILE A 466 -11.33 37.30 -17.67
CA ILE A 466 -10.81 36.01 -17.19
C ILE A 466 -10.28 35.16 -18.35
N PHE A 467 -11.03 35.02 -19.45
CA PHE A 467 -10.54 34.27 -20.60
C PHE A 467 -9.27 34.87 -21.22
N ASN A 468 -9.18 36.20 -21.33
CA ASN A 468 -8.00 36.88 -21.84
C ASN A 468 -6.78 36.66 -20.94
N ASP A 469 -6.97 36.73 -19.62
CA ASP A 469 -5.91 36.48 -18.63
C ASP A 469 -5.43 35.02 -18.69
N MET A 470 -6.35 34.07 -18.83
CA MET A 470 -6.01 32.65 -19.05
C MET A 470 -5.18 32.47 -20.33
N LEU A 471 -5.62 33.04 -21.46
CA LEU A 471 -4.90 32.95 -22.73
C LEU A 471 -3.52 33.60 -22.67
N ALA A 472 -3.39 34.76 -22.00
CA ALA A 472 -2.11 35.42 -21.79
C ALA A 472 -1.17 34.55 -20.96
N GLN A 473 -1.65 34.00 -19.84
CA GLN A 473 -0.86 33.11 -18.99
C GLN A 473 -0.37 31.87 -19.75
N LEU A 474 -1.21 31.28 -20.59
CA LEU A 474 -0.85 30.09 -21.39
C LEU A 474 0.14 30.38 -22.53
N ARG A 475 0.14 31.59 -23.08
CA ARG A 475 1.12 32.02 -24.11
C ARG A 475 2.50 32.28 -23.50
N ASP A 476 2.53 32.95 -22.36
CA ASP A 476 3.77 33.42 -21.75
C ASP A 476 4.63 32.29 -21.15
N VAL A 477 4.11 31.06 -21.10
CA VAL A 477 4.81 29.88 -20.60
C VAL A 477 6.06 29.55 -21.43
N GLU A 478 6.08 29.86 -22.74
CA GLU A 478 7.24 29.57 -23.60
C GLU A 478 8.48 30.39 -23.21
N ASN A 479 8.28 31.60 -22.69
CA ASN A 479 9.36 32.46 -22.17
C ASN A 479 10.10 31.81 -20.98
N LEU A 480 9.51 30.80 -20.35
CA LEU A 480 10.13 30.04 -19.26
C LEU A 480 11.16 29.03 -19.76
N LEU A 481 11.03 28.52 -21.00
CA LEU A 481 12.00 27.60 -21.61
C LEU A 481 13.34 28.28 -21.93
N THR A 482 13.33 29.62 -22.07
CA THR A 482 14.49 30.44 -22.43
C THR A 482 15.10 31.20 -21.26
N SER A 483 14.42 31.25 -20.10
CA SER A 483 14.90 31.97 -18.92
C SER A 483 15.88 31.12 -18.10
N ASN A 484 17.06 31.69 -17.78
CA ASN A 484 18.08 31.06 -16.94
C ASN A 484 17.69 30.92 -15.45
N SER A 485 16.48 31.36 -15.07
CA SER A 485 15.94 31.27 -13.71
C SER A 485 14.85 30.19 -13.66
N PRO A 486 14.88 29.24 -12.71
CA PRO A 486 13.82 28.26 -12.53
C PRO A 486 12.59 28.95 -11.92
N ARG A 487 11.81 29.67 -12.75
CA ARG A 487 10.47 30.07 -12.35
C ARG A 487 9.59 28.83 -12.45
N HIS A 488 9.13 28.33 -11.31
CA HIS A 488 8.09 27.31 -11.27
C HIS A 488 6.84 27.88 -11.93
N CYS A 489 6.35 27.21 -12.97
CA CYS A 489 5.07 27.57 -13.56
C CYS A 489 3.98 27.15 -12.57
N GLU A 490 3.06 28.06 -12.22
CA GLU A 490 1.93 27.76 -11.34
C GLU A 490 0.63 28.18 -12.01
N PHE A 491 -0.30 27.24 -12.13
CA PHE A 491 -1.60 27.40 -12.78
C PHE A 491 -2.78 27.28 -11.80
N THR A 492 -2.52 27.34 -10.48
CA THR A 492 -3.57 27.27 -9.45
C THR A 492 -4.66 28.31 -9.66
N SER A 493 -4.29 29.56 -9.93
CA SER A 493 -5.23 30.65 -10.21
C SER A 493 -6.05 30.38 -11.47
N LEU A 494 -5.40 29.99 -12.57
CA LEU A 494 -6.06 29.64 -13.83
C LEU A 494 -7.12 28.54 -13.65
N ARG A 495 -6.80 27.49 -12.89
CA ARG A 495 -7.75 26.41 -12.60
C ARG A 495 -8.91 26.86 -11.72
N LEU A 496 -8.66 27.74 -10.74
CA LEU A 496 -9.72 28.32 -9.92
C LEU A 496 -10.62 29.25 -10.75
N ASP A 497 -10.05 30.02 -11.66
CA ASP A 497 -10.79 30.88 -12.58
C ASP A 497 -11.64 30.07 -13.55
N TRP A 498 -11.14 28.93 -14.04
CA TRP A 498 -11.96 27.99 -14.79
C TRP A 498 -13.13 27.44 -13.96
N LEU A 499 -12.90 27.08 -12.69
CA LEU A 499 -13.96 26.63 -11.80
C LEU A 499 -15.01 27.74 -11.54
N ARG A 500 -14.57 29.00 -11.42
CA ARG A 500 -15.48 30.17 -11.31
C ARG A 500 -16.31 30.33 -12.58
N LEU A 501 -15.69 30.27 -13.75
CA LEU A 501 -16.39 30.33 -15.04
C LEU A 501 -17.39 29.19 -15.20
N GLN A 502 -17.05 27.96 -14.79
CA GLN A 502 -18.00 26.85 -14.75
C GLN A 502 -19.22 27.18 -13.88
N ALA A 503 -19.03 27.73 -12.68
CA ALA A 503 -20.13 28.07 -11.78
C ALA A 503 -21.03 29.18 -12.36
N VAL A 504 -20.44 30.21 -12.98
CA VAL A 504 -21.17 31.34 -13.56
C VAL A 504 -21.91 30.93 -14.84
N LEU A 505 -21.21 30.30 -15.79
CA LEU A 505 -21.75 29.95 -17.11
C LEU A 505 -22.68 28.72 -17.08
N SER A 506 -22.77 28.01 -15.96
CA SER A 506 -23.72 26.89 -15.77
C SER A 506 -25.00 27.30 -15.05
N ALA A 507 -25.10 28.54 -14.55
CA ALA A 507 -26.30 29.05 -13.90
C ALA A 507 -27.44 29.24 -14.92
N LYS A 508 -28.68 29.16 -14.45
CA LYS A 508 -29.87 29.31 -15.31
C LYS A 508 -29.93 30.67 -16.00
N ASP A 509 -29.54 31.72 -15.28
CA ASP A 509 -29.56 33.11 -15.76
C ASP A 509 -28.22 33.52 -16.40
N ALA A 510 -27.36 32.55 -16.75
CA ALA A 510 -26.09 32.82 -17.38
C ALA A 510 -26.28 33.52 -18.75
N PRO A 511 -25.45 34.52 -19.09
CA PRO A 511 -25.54 35.24 -20.36
C PRO A 511 -25.28 34.32 -21.56
N LEU A 512 -24.44 33.30 -21.35
CA LEU A 512 -24.18 32.24 -22.30
C LEU A 512 -24.02 30.92 -21.53
N ALA A 513 -24.95 29.99 -21.72
CA ALA A 513 -24.89 28.70 -21.06
C ALA A 513 -23.70 27.87 -21.61
N LEU A 514 -22.88 27.32 -20.71
CA LEU A 514 -21.71 26.51 -21.08
C LEU A 514 -22.10 25.29 -21.94
N SER A 515 -23.31 24.75 -21.76
CA SER A 515 -23.86 23.67 -22.58
C SER A 515 -24.00 24.03 -24.06
N ASN A 516 -24.15 25.32 -24.39
CA ASN A 516 -24.21 25.81 -25.77
C ASN A 516 -22.81 25.97 -26.39
N CYS A 517 -21.76 25.94 -25.56
CA CYS A 517 -20.35 26.11 -25.95
C CYS A 517 -19.54 24.83 -25.67
N ARG A 518 -20.11 23.67 -25.98
CA ARG A 518 -19.57 22.37 -25.59
C ARG A 518 -18.11 22.14 -26.02
N ARG A 519 -17.75 22.50 -27.26
CA ARG A 519 -16.36 22.35 -27.77
C ARG A 519 -15.35 23.20 -26.98
N LEU A 520 -15.75 24.40 -26.53
CA LEU A 520 -14.93 25.24 -25.68
C LEU A 520 -14.71 24.59 -24.32
N ALA A 521 -15.78 24.05 -23.71
CA ALA A 521 -15.72 23.38 -22.43
C ALA A 521 -14.83 22.11 -22.48
N GLU A 522 -15.01 21.28 -23.51
CA GLU A 522 -14.22 20.08 -23.77
C GLU A 522 -12.73 20.40 -23.97
N HIS A 523 -12.41 21.44 -24.75
CA HIS A 523 -11.03 21.85 -24.99
C HIS A 523 -10.38 22.50 -23.74
N LEU A 524 -11.14 23.29 -22.97
CA LEU A 524 -10.69 23.82 -21.68
C LEU A 524 -10.39 22.70 -20.68
N HIS A 525 -11.23 21.67 -20.62
CA HIS A 525 -11.00 20.51 -19.77
C HIS A 525 -9.65 19.83 -20.07
N SER A 526 -9.35 19.62 -21.36
CA SER A 526 -8.06 19.08 -21.80
C SER A 526 -6.89 20.03 -21.50
N THR A 527 -7.07 21.33 -21.75
CA THR A 527 -6.07 22.35 -21.43
C THR A 527 -5.73 22.34 -19.94
N ILE A 528 -6.75 22.28 -19.08
CA ILE A 528 -6.59 22.22 -17.62
C ILE A 528 -5.83 20.97 -17.22
N PHE A 529 -6.13 19.82 -17.81
CA PHE A 529 -5.35 18.61 -17.60
C PHE A 529 -3.88 18.78 -18.02
N HIS A 530 -3.60 19.41 -19.17
CA HIS A 530 -2.23 19.71 -19.60
C HIS A 530 -1.51 20.64 -18.61
N THR A 531 -2.18 21.64 -18.03
CA THR A 531 -1.57 22.47 -16.98
C THR A 531 -1.14 21.65 -15.77
N ARG A 532 -1.93 20.64 -15.37
CA ARG A 532 -1.60 19.77 -14.24
C ARG A 532 -0.37 18.90 -14.51
N LEU A 533 -0.07 18.59 -15.76
CA LEU A 533 1.15 17.89 -16.17
C LEU A 533 2.38 18.81 -16.16
N VAL A 534 2.20 20.11 -15.90
CA VAL A 534 3.30 21.06 -15.69
C VAL A 534 3.57 21.25 -14.20
N ASP A 535 2.55 21.54 -13.38
CA ASP A 535 2.75 21.99 -12.00
C ASP A 535 2.16 21.07 -10.90
N GLN A 536 1.38 20.04 -11.28
CA GLN A 536 0.65 19.17 -10.34
C GLN A 536 0.87 17.66 -10.59
N ILE A 537 2.03 17.26 -11.13
CA ILE A 537 2.35 15.84 -11.40
C ILE A 537 2.23 15.00 -10.13
N ASP A 538 2.77 15.46 -8.99
CA ASP A 538 2.68 14.70 -7.74
C ASP A 538 1.24 14.62 -7.18
N ASP A 539 0.43 15.67 -7.39
CA ASP A 539 -0.99 15.64 -7.02
C ASP A 539 -1.76 14.65 -7.89
N LEU A 540 -1.47 14.61 -9.20
CA LEU A 540 -2.04 13.62 -10.12
C LEU A 540 -1.64 12.19 -9.72
N LEU A 541 -0.36 11.95 -9.40
CA LEU A 541 0.10 10.64 -8.92
C LEU A 541 -0.60 10.25 -7.62
N ARG A 542 -0.79 11.19 -6.68
CA ARG A 542 -1.57 10.94 -5.45
C ARG A 542 -3.03 10.64 -5.77
N GLN A 543 -3.66 11.37 -6.68
CA GLN A 543 -5.06 11.15 -7.06
C GLN A 543 -5.30 9.74 -7.65
N VAL A 544 -4.43 9.26 -8.54
CA VAL A 544 -4.68 7.99 -9.28
C VAL A 544 -3.99 6.77 -8.70
N SER A 545 -3.04 6.95 -7.78
CA SER A 545 -2.22 5.84 -7.26
C SER A 545 -1.78 5.99 -5.81
N ASP A 546 -2.60 6.64 -4.99
CA ASP A 546 -2.40 6.57 -3.55
C ASP A 546 -2.69 5.16 -3.03
N LEU A 547 -1.72 4.61 -2.30
CA LEU A 547 -1.80 3.31 -1.66
C LEU A 547 -1.69 3.44 -0.13
N SER A 548 -1.88 4.66 0.41
CA SER A 548 -1.81 4.91 1.85
C SER A 548 -2.86 4.13 2.65
N ILE A 549 -3.92 3.65 1.99
CA ILE A 549 -4.97 2.80 2.57
C ILE A 549 -4.41 1.52 3.23
N PHE A 550 -3.26 1.02 2.76
CA PHE A 550 -2.60 -0.13 3.37
C PHE A 550 -2.19 0.11 4.83
N TYR A 551 -2.10 1.35 5.30
CA TYR A 551 -1.93 1.65 6.72
C TYR A 551 -3.05 1.01 7.57
N PHE A 552 -4.31 1.14 7.15
CA PHE A 552 -5.44 0.57 7.88
C PHE A 552 -5.58 -0.94 7.64
N TYR A 553 -5.00 -1.45 6.55
CA TYR A 553 -4.94 -2.88 6.21
C TYR A 553 -3.54 -3.49 6.37
N TRP A 554 -2.75 -3.01 7.34
CA TRP A 554 -1.33 -3.38 7.46
C TRP A 554 -1.12 -4.88 7.69
N ASN A 555 -2.05 -5.56 8.37
CA ASN A 555 -2.03 -7.01 8.56
C ASN A 555 -2.05 -7.73 7.21
N LYS A 556 -2.91 -7.28 6.28
CA LYS A 556 -2.99 -7.86 4.94
C LYS A 556 -1.74 -7.54 4.13
N LEU A 557 -1.20 -6.33 4.26
CA LEU A 557 0.07 -5.98 3.63
C LEU A 557 1.20 -6.91 4.11
N GLU A 558 1.29 -7.18 5.40
CA GLU A 558 2.29 -8.08 5.98
C GLU A 558 2.08 -9.54 5.54
N GLU A 559 0.84 -10.01 5.45
CA GLU A 559 0.52 -11.33 4.89
C GLU A 559 1.04 -11.49 3.46
N VAL A 560 0.74 -10.52 2.58
CA VAL A 560 1.18 -10.53 1.18
C VAL A 560 2.71 -10.44 1.09
N PHE A 561 3.34 -9.63 1.93
CA PHE A 561 4.80 -9.56 2.03
C PHE A 561 5.41 -10.91 2.40
N ASN A 562 4.92 -11.56 3.46
CA ASN A 562 5.46 -12.84 3.90
C ASN A 562 5.26 -13.92 2.82
N HIS A 563 4.11 -13.94 2.13
CA HIS A 563 3.90 -14.83 0.99
C HIS A 563 4.89 -14.55 -0.14
N SER A 564 5.19 -13.28 -0.46
CA SER A 564 6.15 -12.93 -1.51
C SER A 564 7.56 -13.49 -1.27
N LEU A 565 7.95 -13.67 0.00
CA LEU A 565 9.24 -14.26 0.39
C LEU A 565 9.28 -15.80 0.25
N VAL A 566 8.13 -16.46 0.10
CA VAL A 566 8.03 -17.92 -0.07
C VAL A 566 7.98 -18.31 -1.54
N TYR A 567 7.37 -17.50 -2.41
CA TYR A 567 7.22 -17.81 -3.83
C TYR A 567 8.41 -17.28 -4.66
N PRO A 568 9.21 -18.14 -5.32
CA PRO A 568 10.41 -17.72 -6.05
C PRO A 568 10.15 -16.65 -7.13
N SER A 569 9.02 -16.72 -7.82
CA SER A 569 8.65 -15.76 -8.86
C SER A 569 8.30 -14.37 -8.33
N GLN A 570 8.08 -14.23 -7.01
CA GLN A 570 7.67 -13.00 -6.36
C GLN A 570 8.79 -12.34 -5.54
N LEU A 571 9.88 -13.06 -5.27
CA LEU A 571 11.00 -12.61 -4.44
C LEU A 571 11.50 -11.21 -4.86
N ARG A 572 11.68 -10.98 -6.16
CA ARG A 572 12.15 -9.70 -6.72
C ARG A 572 11.25 -8.52 -6.37
N TYR A 573 9.94 -8.76 -6.28
CA TYR A 573 8.95 -7.71 -6.05
C TYR A 573 8.77 -7.39 -4.56
N SER A 574 9.34 -8.19 -3.65
CA SER A 574 9.28 -7.95 -2.20
C SER A 574 9.94 -6.63 -1.75
N GLY A 575 10.77 -6.01 -2.61
CA GLY A 575 11.38 -4.71 -2.38
C GLY A 575 10.38 -3.55 -2.31
N VAL A 576 9.16 -3.72 -2.84
CA VAL A 576 8.15 -2.65 -2.84
C VAL A 576 7.57 -2.37 -1.46
N PHE A 577 7.46 -3.37 -0.58
CA PHE A 577 6.75 -3.24 0.70
C PHE A 577 7.36 -2.24 1.68
N PRO A 578 8.70 -2.22 1.90
CA PRO A 578 9.32 -1.15 2.69
C PRO A 578 9.06 0.24 2.12
N THR A 579 8.99 0.38 0.79
CA THR A 579 8.83 1.68 0.12
C THR A 579 7.41 2.24 0.24
N LEU A 580 6.39 1.39 0.21
CA LEU A 580 4.98 1.78 0.37
C LEU A 580 4.72 2.48 1.71
N CYS A 581 5.44 2.09 2.77
CA CYS A 581 5.27 2.69 4.09
C CYS A 581 5.50 4.22 4.08
N SER A 582 6.34 4.73 3.18
CA SER A 582 6.61 6.17 3.06
C SER A 582 5.37 7.00 2.70
N CYS A 583 4.40 6.42 1.98
CA CYS A 583 3.21 7.14 1.56
C CYS A 583 2.08 7.13 2.60
N PHE A 584 2.21 6.37 3.69
CA PHE A 584 1.11 6.19 4.67
C PHE A 584 0.70 7.49 5.34
N VAL A 585 1.63 8.42 5.54
CA VAL A 585 1.34 9.75 6.09
C VAL A 585 0.40 10.59 5.20
N ASN A 586 0.21 10.21 3.93
CA ASN A 586 -0.71 10.89 3.01
C ASN A 586 -2.18 10.66 3.40
N THR A 587 -2.49 9.65 4.22
CA THR A 587 -3.85 9.45 4.74
C THR A 587 -4.25 10.52 5.78
N CYS A 588 -3.28 11.24 6.33
CA CYS A 588 -3.50 12.19 7.41
C CYS A 588 -4.01 13.52 6.85
N HIS A 589 -4.98 14.11 7.54
CA HIS A 589 -5.48 15.45 7.22
C HIS A 589 -4.90 16.50 8.17
N GLU A 590 -4.69 17.73 7.70
CA GLU A 590 -4.13 18.83 8.49
C GLU A 590 -4.98 19.20 9.73
N MET A 591 -6.29 18.95 9.67
CA MET A 591 -7.20 19.13 10.81
C MET A 591 -7.10 18.02 11.87
N CYS A 592 -6.32 16.96 11.63
CA CYS A 592 -6.02 15.91 12.60
C CYS A 592 -4.50 15.73 12.76
N PRO A 593 -3.77 16.74 13.24
CA PRO A 593 -2.30 16.71 13.28
C PRO A 593 -1.74 15.64 14.23
N LYS A 594 -2.51 15.27 15.27
CA LYS A 594 -2.11 14.20 16.22
C LYS A 594 -1.98 12.84 15.54
N GLU A 595 -2.86 12.55 14.59
CA GLU A 595 -2.83 11.30 13.85
C GLU A 595 -1.55 11.16 13.02
N ARG A 596 -1.06 12.26 12.42
CA ARG A 596 0.13 12.26 11.58
C ARG A 596 1.36 11.67 12.26
N PHE A 597 1.60 12.02 13.52
CA PHE A 597 2.75 11.50 14.26
C PHE A 597 2.59 10.01 14.59
N ILE A 598 1.39 9.57 14.93
CA ILE A 598 1.09 8.17 15.24
C ILE A 598 1.25 7.30 13.98
N VAL A 599 0.63 7.72 12.87
CA VAL A 599 0.73 7.06 11.57
C VAL A 599 2.19 7.02 11.10
N GLY A 600 2.90 8.15 11.19
CA GLY A 600 4.30 8.26 10.80
C GLY A 600 5.20 7.28 11.56
N ARG A 601 5.10 7.26 12.89
CA ARG A 601 5.89 6.33 13.72
C ARG A 601 5.57 4.87 13.43
N ALA A 602 4.30 4.53 13.26
CA ALA A 602 3.87 3.17 12.91
C ALA A 602 4.39 2.76 11.53
N ALA A 603 4.28 3.63 10.53
CA ALA A 603 4.79 3.41 9.19
C ALA A 603 6.32 3.23 9.15
N GLY A 604 7.07 4.07 9.88
CA GLY A 604 8.53 3.93 9.99
C GLY A 604 8.96 2.62 10.65
N ASN A 605 8.24 2.18 11.68
CA ASN A 605 8.47 0.87 12.30
C ASN A 605 8.17 -0.29 11.34
N LEU A 606 7.08 -0.18 10.57
CA LEU A 606 6.72 -1.18 9.57
C LEU A 606 7.75 -1.28 8.45
N ALA A 607 8.24 -0.15 7.93
CA ALA A 607 9.29 -0.09 6.92
C ALA A 607 10.57 -0.80 7.39
N ARG A 608 11.02 -0.49 8.61
CA ARG A 608 12.18 -1.15 9.25
C ARG A 608 11.95 -2.65 9.43
N ARG A 609 10.75 -3.07 9.82
CA ARG A 609 10.39 -4.48 9.99
C ARG A 609 10.43 -5.24 8.66
N PHE A 610 9.87 -4.69 7.59
CA PHE A 610 9.95 -5.31 6.26
C PHE A 610 11.38 -5.37 5.74
N CYS A 611 12.16 -4.30 5.91
CA CYS A 611 13.57 -4.30 5.54
C CYS A 611 14.37 -5.39 6.29
N ARG A 612 14.17 -5.53 7.61
CA ARG A 612 14.84 -6.57 8.40
C ARG A 612 14.47 -7.98 7.93
N LYS A 613 13.18 -8.26 7.74
CA LYS A 613 12.73 -9.57 7.20
C LYS A 613 13.31 -9.87 5.82
N LEU A 614 13.42 -8.86 4.95
CA LEU A 614 14.05 -9.02 3.64
C LEU A 614 15.56 -9.32 3.77
N VAL A 615 16.26 -8.60 4.64
CA VAL A 615 17.67 -8.86 4.96
C VAL A 615 17.87 -10.25 5.56
N ASP A 616 16.97 -10.69 6.46
CA ASP A 616 16.99 -12.03 7.05
C ASP A 616 16.83 -13.11 5.98
N ALA A 617 15.94 -12.91 5.01
CA ALA A 617 15.75 -13.82 3.88
C ALA A 617 17.01 -13.86 2.99
N ILE A 618 17.65 -12.71 2.73
CA ILE A 618 18.91 -12.64 1.97
C ILE A 618 20.02 -13.38 2.70
N CYS A 619 20.20 -13.13 3.99
CA CYS A 619 21.20 -13.83 4.80
C CYS A 619 20.94 -15.34 4.80
N THR A 620 19.68 -15.76 4.95
CA THR A 620 19.32 -17.19 4.87
C THR A 620 19.69 -17.79 3.51
N ALA A 621 19.33 -17.13 2.41
CA ALA A 621 19.70 -17.57 1.06
C ALA A 621 21.22 -17.59 0.83
N PHE A 622 21.93 -16.61 1.38
CA PHE A 622 23.39 -16.55 1.36
C PHE A 622 24.00 -17.74 2.10
N PHE A 623 23.55 -18.07 3.32
CA PHE A 623 24.08 -19.21 4.07
C PHE A 623 23.72 -20.56 3.44
N THR A 624 22.53 -20.71 2.85
CA THR A 624 22.20 -21.91 2.07
C THR A 624 23.13 -22.08 0.87
N ARG A 625 23.44 -20.98 0.16
CA ARG A 625 24.41 -20.99 -0.94
C ARG A 625 25.83 -21.29 -0.45
N LEU A 626 26.22 -20.74 0.69
CA LEU A 626 27.51 -21.00 1.32
C LEU A 626 27.67 -22.47 1.69
N GLU A 627 26.66 -23.11 2.28
CA GLU A 627 26.70 -24.54 2.60
C GLU A 627 26.88 -25.40 1.34
N GLU A 628 26.24 -25.03 0.23
CA GLU A 628 26.41 -25.70 -1.05
C GLU A 628 27.83 -25.54 -1.61
N VAL A 629 28.41 -24.32 -1.59
CA VAL A 629 29.80 -24.09 -2.01
C VAL A 629 30.79 -24.82 -1.08
N CYS A 630 30.50 -24.86 0.22
CA CYS A 630 31.29 -25.65 1.18
C CYS A 630 31.24 -27.14 0.85
N SER A 631 30.08 -27.68 0.46
CA SER A 631 29.94 -29.09 0.03
C SER A 631 30.82 -29.39 -1.19
N PHE A 632 30.85 -28.51 -2.19
CA PHE A 632 31.76 -28.65 -3.34
C PHE A 632 33.23 -28.58 -2.93
N ALA A 633 33.59 -27.64 -2.04
CA ALA A 633 34.94 -27.54 -1.50
C ALA A 633 35.33 -28.77 -0.66
N GLU A 634 34.38 -29.37 0.05
CA GLU A 634 34.58 -30.61 0.81
C GLU A 634 34.78 -31.81 -0.11
N GLN A 635 34.09 -31.89 -1.26
CA GLN A 635 34.34 -32.94 -2.27
C GLN A 635 35.80 -32.96 -2.74
N LEU A 636 36.44 -31.79 -2.81
CA LEU A 636 37.85 -31.62 -3.18
C LEU A 636 38.85 -31.94 -2.04
N ALA A 637 38.38 -32.30 -0.83
CA ALA A 637 39.26 -32.61 0.27
C ALA A 637 40.12 -33.87 -0.03
N PRO A 638 41.42 -33.88 0.30
CA PRO A 638 42.31 -35.01 -0.01
C PRO A 638 41.84 -36.37 0.52
N GLN A 639 41.09 -36.38 1.62
CA GLN A 639 40.50 -37.60 2.18
C GLN A 639 39.53 -38.31 1.21
N ASN A 640 38.88 -37.57 0.30
CA ASN A 640 37.95 -38.13 -0.68
C ASN A 640 38.68 -38.76 -1.87
N SER A 641 40.01 -38.61 -2.00
CA SER A 641 40.81 -39.31 -3.01
C SER A 641 41.20 -40.73 -2.58
N VAL A 642 40.98 -41.11 -1.32
CA VAL A 642 41.36 -42.43 -0.79
C VAL A 642 40.68 -43.60 -1.53
N PRO A 643 39.35 -43.56 -1.81
CA PRO A 643 38.69 -44.63 -2.56
C PRO A 643 39.29 -44.82 -3.95
N TRP A 644 39.66 -43.73 -4.65
CA TRP A 644 40.29 -43.76 -5.97
C TRP A 644 41.64 -44.49 -5.94
N LEU A 645 42.45 -44.26 -4.90
CA LEU A 645 43.73 -44.95 -4.71
C LEU A 645 43.55 -46.45 -4.45
N ILE A 646 42.50 -46.84 -3.72
CA ILE A 646 42.17 -48.24 -3.46
C ILE A 646 41.72 -48.93 -4.75
N GLU A 647 40.83 -48.29 -5.51
CA GLU A 647 40.36 -48.79 -6.80
C GLU A 647 41.51 -48.95 -7.80
N GLU A 648 42.39 -47.94 -7.92
CA GLU A 648 43.57 -48.02 -8.78
C GLU A 648 44.49 -49.19 -8.39
N LYS A 649 44.70 -49.41 -7.08
CA LYS A 649 45.47 -50.57 -6.58
C LYS A 649 44.79 -51.89 -6.89
N LEU A 650 43.47 -51.99 -6.79
CA LEU A 650 42.70 -53.19 -7.12
C LEU A 650 42.72 -53.47 -8.63
N ILE A 651 42.63 -52.44 -9.48
CA ILE A 651 42.75 -52.55 -10.93
C ILE A 651 44.17 -53.01 -11.30
N LYS A 652 45.22 -52.38 -10.76
CA LYS A 652 46.62 -52.80 -10.98
C LYS A 652 46.86 -54.24 -10.53
N LYS A 653 46.25 -54.67 -9.42
CA LYS A 653 46.32 -56.05 -8.93
C LYS A 653 45.60 -57.04 -9.86
N LYS A 654 44.41 -56.70 -10.36
CA LYS A 654 43.68 -57.51 -11.37
C LYS A 654 44.45 -57.62 -12.69
N VAL A 655 45.09 -56.54 -13.15
CA VAL A 655 45.92 -56.53 -14.36
C VAL A 655 47.19 -57.36 -14.18
N ALA A 656 47.83 -57.31 -13.01
CA ALA A 656 48.96 -58.17 -12.66
C ALA A 656 48.58 -59.66 -12.54
N GLU A 657 47.36 -59.95 -12.08
CA GLU A 657 46.79 -61.31 -12.03
C GLU A 657 46.43 -61.84 -13.44
N ASN A 658 45.95 -61.00 -14.37
CA ASN A 658 45.67 -61.38 -15.76
C ASN A 658 46.93 -61.52 -16.63
N ASN A 659 47.99 -60.75 -16.37
CA ASN A 659 49.28 -60.83 -17.10
C ASN A 659 50.23 -61.91 -16.55
N GLY A 660 49.72 -62.89 -15.79
CA GLY A 660 50.44 -64.13 -15.46
C GLY A 660 51.63 -64.00 -14.50
N THR A 661 51.71 -62.93 -13.69
CA THR A 661 52.89 -62.68 -12.83
C THR A 661 52.71 -62.99 -11.34
N ILE A 662 51.56 -63.52 -10.89
CA ILE A 662 51.35 -63.87 -9.46
C ILE A 662 50.65 -65.22 -9.28
N LYS A 663 51.26 -66.14 -8.50
CA LYS A 663 50.67 -67.42 -8.04
C LYS A 663 49.58 -67.18 -6.98
N LYS A 664 48.42 -67.83 -7.16
CA LYS A 664 47.28 -67.84 -6.23
C LYS A 664 47.66 -68.40 -4.85
N ASN A 665 47.55 -67.57 -3.81
CA ASN A 665 47.27 -68.05 -2.45
C ASN A 665 45.82 -67.70 -2.09
N LYS A 666 45.00 -68.74 -1.93
CA LYS A 666 43.63 -68.67 -1.39
C LYS A 666 43.71 -68.49 0.13
N THR A 667 43.24 -67.36 0.64
CA THR A 667 42.56 -67.28 1.95
C THR A 667 41.54 -66.14 1.85
N GLY A 668 40.32 -66.44 2.28
CA GLY A 668 39.11 -65.73 1.86
C GLY A 668 38.81 -64.47 2.64
N LEU A 669 37.99 -63.63 2.01
CA LEU A 669 36.87 -62.92 2.62
C LEU A 669 35.98 -62.42 1.47
N SER A 670 34.90 -63.17 1.18
CA SER A 670 33.81 -62.70 0.35
C SER A 670 33.01 -61.67 1.16
N GLY A 671 33.19 -60.40 0.83
CA GLY A 671 32.30 -59.33 1.24
C GLY A 671 31.86 -58.61 -0.03
N SER A 672 30.57 -58.68 -0.34
CA SER A 672 29.97 -57.95 -1.46
C SER A 672 30.17 -56.44 -1.25
N GLN A 673 31.16 -55.86 -1.89
CA GLN A 673 31.21 -54.41 -2.06
C GLN A 673 30.43 -54.08 -3.34
N THR A 674 29.28 -53.44 -3.15
CA THR A 674 28.60 -52.71 -4.21
C THR A 674 29.62 -51.81 -4.94
N PRO A 675 29.55 -51.68 -6.29
CA PRO A 675 30.46 -50.80 -7.01
C PRO A 675 30.28 -49.38 -6.48
N PHE A 676 31.32 -48.83 -5.88
CA PHE A 676 31.38 -47.45 -5.47
C PHE A 676 31.32 -46.59 -6.73
N VAL A 677 30.22 -45.85 -6.93
CA VAL A 677 30.12 -44.88 -8.03
C VAL A 677 30.89 -43.64 -7.58
N ALA A 678 32.15 -43.55 -8.01
CA ALA A 678 33.00 -42.40 -7.73
C ALA A 678 32.46 -41.18 -8.50
N VAL A 679 31.84 -40.23 -7.79
CA VAL A 679 31.39 -38.97 -8.38
C VAL A 679 32.63 -38.11 -8.65
N VAL A 680 32.87 -37.78 -9.92
CA VAL A 680 33.97 -36.88 -10.33
C VAL A 680 33.52 -35.45 -10.06
N PRO A 681 34.21 -34.68 -9.19
CA PRO A 681 33.88 -33.27 -8.99
C PRO A 681 33.92 -32.49 -10.31
N GLY A 682 32.97 -31.61 -10.52
CA GLY A 682 32.72 -30.91 -11.77
C GLY A 682 31.65 -31.58 -12.64
N THR A 683 31.30 -32.86 -12.42
CA THR A 683 30.20 -33.53 -13.14
C THR A 683 28.86 -32.84 -12.92
N GLU A 684 28.64 -32.31 -11.72
CA GLU A 684 27.47 -31.53 -11.34
C GLU A 684 27.31 -30.23 -12.16
N SER A 685 28.40 -29.73 -12.74
CA SER A 685 28.41 -28.51 -13.56
C SER A 685 28.14 -28.77 -15.05
N PHE A 686 28.21 -30.03 -15.53
CA PHE A 686 27.91 -30.37 -16.93
C PHE A 686 26.40 -30.40 -17.18
N ARG A 687 25.84 -29.20 -17.39
CA ARG A 687 24.42 -29.04 -17.69
C ARG A 687 24.07 -29.51 -19.10
N ARG A 688 23.10 -30.41 -19.19
CA ARG A 688 22.52 -30.85 -20.47
C ARG A 688 21.28 -30.05 -20.88
N ASP A 689 20.45 -29.67 -19.91
CA ASP A 689 19.19 -28.96 -20.12
C ASP A 689 18.93 -27.98 -18.95
N ARG A 690 18.34 -26.82 -19.24
CA ARG A 690 17.94 -25.79 -18.26
C ARG A 690 16.56 -26.05 -17.63
N VAL A 691 15.75 -26.92 -18.22
CA VAL A 691 14.47 -27.36 -17.62
C VAL A 691 14.72 -28.10 -16.31
N ASN A 692 15.82 -28.86 -16.23
CA ASN A 692 16.23 -29.57 -15.03
C ASN A 692 16.95 -28.60 -14.07
N GLN A 693 16.18 -27.97 -13.18
CA GLN A 693 16.71 -27.06 -12.17
C GLN A 693 17.41 -27.83 -11.04
N THR A 694 18.72 -27.63 -10.93
CA THR A 694 19.58 -28.14 -9.85
C THR A 694 19.36 -27.35 -8.56
N LEU A 695 19.93 -27.82 -7.44
CA LEU A 695 19.94 -27.05 -6.19
C LEU A 695 20.64 -25.70 -6.38
N HIS A 696 21.78 -25.70 -7.08
CA HIS A 696 22.56 -24.52 -7.43
C HIS A 696 21.75 -23.47 -8.19
N ASP A 697 20.92 -23.89 -9.14
CA ASP A 697 20.03 -22.96 -9.86
C ASP A 697 19.06 -22.27 -8.91
N LYS A 698 18.48 -23.03 -7.97
CA LYS A 698 17.48 -22.53 -7.04
C LYS A 698 18.09 -21.58 -6.01
N THR A 699 19.26 -21.91 -5.45
CA THR A 699 19.96 -21.08 -4.46
C THR A 699 20.45 -19.78 -5.09
N LEU A 700 21.07 -19.84 -6.28
CA LEU A 700 21.51 -18.65 -7.01
C LEU A 700 20.34 -17.78 -7.46
N PHE A 701 19.28 -18.39 -8.00
CA PHE A 701 18.08 -17.65 -8.40
C PHE A 701 17.47 -16.94 -7.19
N THR A 702 17.25 -17.64 -6.08
CA THR A 702 16.68 -17.06 -4.85
C THR A 702 17.51 -15.89 -4.34
N LEU A 703 18.83 -16.05 -4.24
CA LEU A 703 19.73 -15.00 -3.79
C LEU A 703 19.67 -13.78 -4.74
N SER A 704 19.76 -14.01 -6.05
CA SER A 704 19.70 -12.91 -7.05
C SER A 704 18.38 -12.14 -7.01
N GLN A 705 17.24 -12.82 -6.86
CA GLN A 705 15.94 -12.15 -6.80
C GLN A 705 15.78 -11.34 -5.51
N LEU A 706 16.21 -11.86 -4.37
CA LEU A 706 16.16 -11.14 -3.10
C LEU A 706 17.12 -9.95 -3.07
N CYS A 707 18.30 -10.08 -3.68
CA CYS A 707 19.23 -8.97 -3.88
C CYS A 707 18.62 -7.88 -4.76
N ALA A 708 17.98 -8.26 -5.86
CA ALA A 708 17.26 -7.32 -6.72
C ALA A 708 16.15 -6.58 -5.93
N ALA A 709 15.41 -7.30 -5.07
CA ALA A 709 14.41 -6.70 -4.18
C ALA A 709 15.01 -5.67 -3.22
N LEU A 710 16.16 -5.96 -2.58
CA LEU A 710 16.83 -5.02 -1.68
C LEU A 710 17.28 -3.75 -2.42
N THR A 711 17.71 -3.90 -3.67
CA THR A 711 18.18 -2.78 -4.51
C THR A 711 17.07 -2.02 -5.24
N PHE A 712 15.80 -2.37 -5.00
CA PHE A 712 14.66 -1.73 -5.67
C PHE A 712 14.64 -0.20 -5.46
N ARG A 713 15.03 0.25 -4.26
CA ARG A 713 15.30 1.65 -3.95
C ARG A 713 16.64 1.76 -3.23
N ARG A 714 17.40 2.80 -3.59
CA ARG A 714 18.68 3.09 -2.95
C ARG A 714 18.52 3.48 -1.48
N GLU A 715 17.46 4.23 -1.19
CA GLU A 715 17.17 4.77 0.14
C GLU A 715 15.71 4.47 0.49
N LEU A 716 15.48 4.15 1.77
CA LEU A 716 14.16 3.93 2.34
C LEU A 716 13.82 5.06 3.29
N HIS A 717 12.59 5.57 3.18
CA HIS A 717 12.04 6.59 4.07
C HIS A 717 11.22 5.92 5.17
N ALA A 718 11.70 6.00 6.41
CA ALA A 718 10.97 5.61 7.61
C ALA A 718 10.54 6.87 8.37
N PHE A 719 9.48 7.51 7.85
CA PHE A 719 8.96 8.77 8.37
C PHE A 719 9.97 9.92 8.27
N GLU A 720 10.62 10.30 9.37
CA GLU A 720 11.65 11.37 9.40
C GLU A 720 13.07 10.84 9.16
N GLU A 721 13.27 9.52 9.20
CA GLU A 721 14.56 8.88 8.97
C GLU A 721 14.69 8.40 7.52
N ILE A 722 15.89 8.53 6.97
CA ILE A 722 16.28 7.96 5.68
C ILE A 722 17.44 7.01 5.95
N PHE A 723 17.35 5.77 5.44
CA PHE A 723 18.42 4.80 5.59
C PHE A 723 18.61 3.96 4.32
N ASP A 724 19.84 3.50 4.11
CA ASP A 724 20.19 2.61 3.00
C ASP A 724 20.00 1.14 3.44
N PRO A 725 19.10 0.36 2.83
CA PRO A 725 18.86 -1.03 3.21
C PRO A 725 20.10 -1.92 3.08
N ARG A 726 21.10 -1.54 2.27
CA ARG A 726 22.35 -2.29 2.11
C ARG A 726 23.25 -2.21 3.34
N THR A 727 23.20 -1.11 4.09
CA THR A 727 23.94 -0.97 5.36
C THR A 727 23.39 -1.91 6.44
N VAL A 728 22.07 -2.13 6.43
CA VAL A 728 21.41 -3.12 7.29
C VAL A 728 21.86 -4.53 6.93
N LEU A 729 21.93 -4.86 5.63
CA LEU A 729 22.47 -6.15 5.16
C LEU A 729 23.92 -6.35 5.59
N GLN A 730 24.79 -5.35 5.39
CA GLN A 730 26.21 -5.43 5.77
C GLN A 730 26.38 -5.73 7.26
N THR A 731 25.65 -5.01 8.12
CA THR A 731 25.70 -5.18 9.57
C THR A 731 25.25 -6.58 9.98
N GLU A 732 24.15 -7.06 9.40
CA GLU A 732 23.61 -8.39 9.71
C GLU A 732 24.54 -9.52 9.22
N LEU A 733 25.13 -9.37 8.03
CA LEU A 733 26.11 -10.32 7.51
C LEU A 733 27.36 -10.38 8.39
N GLN A 734 27.89 -9.24 8.84
CA GLN A 734 29.04 -9.21 9.76
C GLN A 734 28.74 -10.01 11.04
N MET A 735 27.59 -9.77 11.66
CA MET A 735 27.17 -10.47 12.88
C MET A 735 27.01 -11.98 12.66
N ARG A 736 26.33 -12.40 11.59
CA ARG A 736 26.09 -13.83 11.32
C ARG A 736 27.34 -14.58 10.86
N LEU A 737 28.20 -13.94 10.07
CA LEU A 737 29.47 -14.54 9.64
C LEU A 737 30.42 -14.74 10.83
N PHE A 738 30.45 -13.79 11.76
CA PHE A 738 31.21 -13.93 13.00
C PHE A 738 30.75 -15.16 13.82
N GLU A 739 29.44 -15.34 14.00
CA GLU A 739 28.91 -16.53 14.69
C GLU A 739 29.12 -17.82 13.87
N TYR A 740 29.00 -17.77 12.54
CA TYR A 740 29.21 -18.94 11.66
C TYR A 740 30.65 -19.47 11.71
N LEU A 741 31.63 -18.58 11.86
CA LEU A 741 33.05 -18.93 11.99
C LEU A 741 33.46 -19.35 13.41
N ARG A 742 32.52 -19.33 14.37
CA ARG A 742 32.78 -19.73 15.75
C ARG A 742 33.07 -21.24 15.83
N PRO A 743 34.15 -21.67 16.52
CA PRO A 743 34.61 -23.07 16.51
C PRO A 743 33.80 -24.05 17.40
N MET A 744 32.47 -23.92 17.53
CA MET A 744 31.63 -24.83 18.35
C MET A 744 30.88 -25.88 17.52
N VAL A 745 30.80 -27.12 18.00
CA VAL A 745 30.07 -28.25 17.38
C VAL A 745 28.78 -28.54 18.15
N ASN A 746 27.67 -28.72 17.41
CA ASN A 746 26.40 -29.24 17.92
C ASN A 746 26.53 -30.70 18.39
N VAL A 747 26.12 -30.98 19.62
CA VAL A 747 25.97 -32.34 20.16
C VAL A 747 24.59 -32.87 19.80
N VAL A 748 24.50 -34.02 19.11
CA VAL A 748 23.27 -34.81 19.03
C VAL A 748 23.21 -35.71 20.27
N PRO A 749 22.20 -35.62 21.14
CA PRO A 749 22.11 -36.49 22.31
C PRO A 749 21.54 -37.85 21.88
N THR A 750 22.41 -38.83 21.65
CA THR A 750 21.99 -40.23 21.61
C THR A 750 22.38 -40.90 22.92
N GLY A 751 21.44 -40.96 23.86
CA GLY A 751 21.47 -41.89 24.99
C GLY A 751 21.52 -41.26 26.39
N PRO A 752 21.15 -42.04 27.43
CA PRO A 752 21.12 -41.55 28.80
C PRO A 752 22.53 -41.38 29.35
N VAL A 753 22.69 -40.27 30.08
CA VAL A 753 23.93 -39.63 30.47
C VAL A 753 24.58 -40.31 31.67
N ASP A 754 25.86 -40.70 31.54
CA ASP A 754 26.80 -40.73 32.66
C ASP A 754 27.58 -39.40 32.71
N LYS A 755 27.50 -38.73 33.86
CA LYS A 755 27.94 -37.34 34.10
C LYS A 755 29.44 -37.18 34.39
N SER A 756 30.32 -38.03 33.86
CA SER A 756 31.76 -38.00 34.21
C SER A 756 32.76 -38.01 33.04
N GLU A 757 32.31 -37.86 31.79
CA GLU A 757 33.19 -37.44 30.69
C GLU A 757 32.84 -36.01 30.26
N ILE A 758 33.63 -35.08 30.79
CA ILE A 758 33.67 -33.68 30.40
C ILE A 758 33.71 -33.58 28.87
N GLU A 759 32.64 -33.04 28.31
CA GLU A 759 32.49 -32.42 26.99
C GLU A 759 33.83 -32.24 26.23
N ILE A 760 34.31 -33.29 25.56
CA ILE A 760 35.37 -33.13 24.55
C ILE A 760 34.69 -32.47 23.34
N ARG A 761 34.66 -31.14 23.37
CA ARG A 761 34.38 -30.26 22.23
C ARG A 761 35.26 -30.72 21.05
N ARG A 762 34.74 -31.54 20.15
CA ARG A 762 35.44 -31.91 18.91
C ARG A 762 35.57 -30.65 18.08
N LEU A 763 36.75 -30.07 18.04
CA LEU A 763 37.04 -28.86 17.29
C LEU A 763 37.23 -29.17 15.81
N VAL A 764 36.80 -28.22 14.97
CA VAL A 764 36.98 -28.28 13.52
C VAL A 764 38.46 -28.13 13.18
N LYS A 765 39.00 -28.95 12.25
CA LYS A 765 40.42 -28.86 11.88
C LYS A 765 40.70 -27.49 11.23
N PRO A 766 41.87 -26.87 11.47
CA PRO A 766 42.23 -25.60 10.84
C PRO A 766 42.14 -25.62 9.31
N SER A 767 42.44 -26.77 8.67
CA SER A 767 42.28 -26.95 7.22
C SER A 767 40.82 -26.91 6.76
N ASP A 768 39.88 -27.42 7.57
CA ASP A 768 38.45 -27.39 7.29
C ASP A 768 37.90 -25.97 7.51
N MET A 769 38.36 -25.29 8.57
CA MET A 769 38.04 -23.87 8.83
C MET A 769 38.54 -22.96 7.72
N LEU A 770 39.76 -23.17 7.22
CA LEU A 770 40.31 -22.40 6.10
C LEU A 770 39.51 -22.63 4.82
N ARG A 771 39.05 -23.86 4.55
CA ARG A 771 38.16 -24.14 3.42
C ARG A 771 36.84 -23.39 3.53
N ARG A 772 36.23 -23.36 4.72
CA ARG A 772 35.01 -22.58 4.99
C ARG A 772 35.22 -21.08 4.81
N ALA A 773 36.34 -20.55 5.31
CA ALA A 773 36.70 -19.14 5.13
C ALA A 773 36.85 -18.75 3.64
N ARG A 774 37.45 -19.63 2.82
CA ARG A 774 37.56 -19.43 1.37
C ARG A 774 36.20 -19.49 0.66
N ALA A 775 35.33 -20.42 1.05
CA ALA A 775 33.97 -20.50 0.52
C ALA A 775 33.14 -19.24 0.86
N ILE A 776 33.29 -18.70 2.07
CA ILE A 776 32.70 -17.40 2.46
C ILE A 776 33.20 -16.31 1.52
N MET A 777 34.51 -16.29 1.24
CA MET A 777 35.07 -15.28 0.35
C MET A 777 34.46 -15.32 -1.05
N GLU A 778 34.30 -16.52 -1.60
CA GLU A 778 33.70 -16.74 -2.92
C GLU A 778 32.24 -16.27 -3.00
N VAL A 779 31.40 -16.68 -2.05
CA VAL A 779 29.97 -16.31 -2.07
C VAL A 779 29.75 -14.83 -1.76
N LEU A 780 30.63 -14.18 -0.99
CA LEU A 780 30.55 -12.75 -0.76
C LEU A 780 30.90 -11.93 -2.01
N VAL A 781 31.86 -12.38 -2.81
CA VAL A 781 32.16 -11.75 -4.11
C VAL A 781 30.95 -11.86 -5.04
N ASP A 782 30.30 -13.03 -5.11
CA ASP A 782 29.04 -13.18 -5.85
C ASP A 782 27.95 -12.20 -5.37
N LEU A 783 27.90 -11.93 -4.06
CA LEU A 783 26.95 -11.00 -3.46
C LEU A 783 27.27 -9.53 -3.77
N GLU A 784 28.56 -9.17 -3.86
CA GLU A 784 29.02 -7.84 -4.22
C GLU A 784 28.49 -7.42 -5.60
N ASP A 785 28.56 -8.33 -6.58
CA ASP A 785 28.06 -8.10 -7.93
C ASP A 785 26.54 -7.83 -7.98
N LEU A 786 25.79 -8.40 -7.02
CA LEU A 786 24.34 -8.28 -6.96
C LEU A 786 23.84 -7.03 -6.23
N VAL A 787 24.49 -6.61 -5.13
CA VAL A 787 23.97 -5.56 -4.23
C VAL A 787 24.90 -4.34 -4.12
N ARG A 788 26.15 -4.45 -4.58
CA ARG A 788 27.21 -3.43 -4.43
C ARG A 788 27.41 -3.03 -2.97
N ILE A 789 27.77 -4.01 -2.15
CA ILE A 789 28.16 -3.82 -0.75
C ILE A 789 29.68 -3.84 -0.62
N ASP A 790 30.22 -3.09 0.34
CA ASP A 790 31.64 -3.15 0.70
C ASP A 790 31.98 -4.47 1.40
N VAL A 791 32.35 -5.48 0.61
CA VAL A 791 32.76 -6.80 1.09
C VAL A 791 34.09 -6.75 1.85
N VAL A 792 34.99 -5.83 1.48
CA VAL A 792 36.29 -5.66 2.16
C VAL A 792 36.09 -5.20 3.61
N ALA A 793 35.16 -4.27 3.85
CA ALA A 793 34.80 -3.87 5.20
C ALA A 793 34.19 -5.01 6.03
N ILE A 794 33.36 -5.86 5.41
CA ILE A 794 32.81 -7.06 6.06
C ILE A 794 33.95 -8.01 6.47
N PHE A 795 34.87 -8.31 5.55
CA PHE A 795 36.01 -9.19 5.86
C PHE A 795 36.89 -8.65 6.97
N SER A 796 37.28 -7.38 6.86
CA SER A 796 38.19 -6.75 7.82
C SER A 796 37.57 -6.80 9.22
N SER A 797 36.30 -6.39 9.34
CA SER A 797 35.56 -6.43 10.62
C SER A 797 35.49 -7.84 11.21
N VAL A 798 35.04 -8.85 10.44
CA VAL A 798 34.82 -10.21 10.94
C VAL A 798 36.14 -10.91 11.28
N PHE A 799 37.12 -10.89 10.36
CA PHE A 799 38.37 -11.59 10.56
C PHE A 799 39.26 -10.92 11.61
N GLU A 800 39.33 -9.59 11.66
CA GLU A 800 40.10 -8.89 12.70
C GLU A 800 39.57 -9.22 14.10
N GLN A 801 38.25 -9.17 14.31
CA GLN A 801 37.65 -9.55 15.59
C GLN A 801 37.99 -10.99 15.99
N HIS A 802 38.08 -11.89 15.02
CA HIS A 802 38.50 -13.27 15.25
C HIS A 802 39.98 -13.43 15.59
N THR A 803 40.84 -12.46 15.24
CA THR A 803 42.26 -12.43 15.65
C THR A 803 42.50 -11.88 17.06
N GLN A 804 41.53 -11.17 17.64
CA GLN A 804 41.68 -10.57 18.97
C GLN A 804 41.27 -11.55 20.09
N PRO A 805 41.93 -11.50 21.27
CA PRO A 805 41.40 -12.14 22.48
C PRO A 805 40.14 -11.38 22.92
N SER A 806 39.04 -12.08 23.22
CA SER A 806 37.82 -11.41 23.67
C SER A 806 38.05 -10.73 25.02
N SER A 807 37.62 -9.48 25.16
CA SER A 807 37.70 -8.72 26.42
C SER A 807 36.69 -9.16 27.47
N ASP A 808 35.77 -10.07 27.11
CA ASP A 808 34.60 -10.41 27.91
C ASP A 808 34.58 -11.92 28.20
N THR A 809 35.11 -12.30 29.37
CA THR A 809 35.27 -13.69 29.84
C THR A 809 33.96 -14.46 29.99
N SER A 810 32.80 -13.82 29.78
CA SER A 810 31.50 -14.44 30.01
C SER A 810 30.72 -14.88 28.76
N LYS A 811 31.02 -14.42 27.52
CA LYS A 811 30.19 -14.83 26.34
C LYS A 811 30.84 -14.98 24.96
N VAL A 812 32.06 -14.54 24.69
CA VAL A 812 32.58 -14.53 23.30
C VAL A 812 33.92 -15.26 23.22
N SER A 813 34.00 -16.32 22.41
CA SER A 813 35.24 -17.08 22.20
C SER A 813 35.66 -17.00 20.73
N SER A 814 36.66 -16.17 20.44
CA SER A 814 37.20 -15.93 19.10
C SER A 814 38.00 -17.12 18.55
N LEU A 815 38.17 -17.17 17.21
CA LEU A 815 38.98 -18.15 16.48
C LEU A 815 40.45 -18.19 16.93
N TYR A 816 40.98 -17.11 17.52
CA TYR A 816 42.32 -17.08 18.10
C TYR A 816 42.39 -17.74 19.49
N PHE A 817 41.37 -17.56 20.31
CA PHE A 817 41.39 -17.99 21.72
C PHE A 817 41.23 -19.50 21.89
N VAL A 818 40.45 -20.14 21.01
CA VAL A 818 40.12 -21.57 21.13
C VAL A 818 41.28 -22.50 20.73
N PRO A 819 41.97 -22.31 19.58
CA PRO A 819 43.14 -23.13 19.21
C PRO A 819 44.37 -22.88 20.08
N THR A 820 44.53 -21.67 20.63
CA THR A 820 45.68 -21.32 21.50
C THR A 820 45.58 -22.01 22.85
N ASN A 821 44.42 -21.94 23.51
CA ASN A 821 44.19 -22.71 24.73
C ASN A 821 44.17 -24.22 24.47
N LEU A 822 43.72 -24.70 23.30
CA LEU A 822 43.78 -26.14 23.01
C LEU A 822 45.18 -26.66 22.67
N ARG A 823 46.00 -25.89 21.95
CA ARG A 823 47.40 -26.23 21.73
C ARG A 823 48.10 -26.38 23.07
N ILE A 824 47.83 -25.47 24.01
CA ILE A 824 48.43 -25.49 25.35
C ILE A 824 47.87 -26.65 26.21
N PHE A 825 46.54 -26.81 26.32
CA PHE A 825 45.94 -27.75 27.27
C PHE A 825 45.67 -29.17 26.73
N ALA A 826 45.33 -29.33 25.46
CA ALA A 826 44.90 -30.64 24.91
C ALA A 826 45.94 -31.32 24.03
N VAL A 827 46.79 -30.55 23.33
CA VAL A 827 47.82 -31.09 22.43
C VAL A 827 49.17 -31.15 23.14
N LEU A 828 49.68 -30.02 23.64
CA LEU A 828 50.92 -29.97 24.42
C LEU A 828 50.73 -30.61 25.81
N GLY A 829 49.57 -30.40 26.44
CA GLY A 829 49.22 -31.07 27.69
C GLY A 829 49.22 -32.60 27.57
N ARG A 830 48.73 -33.17 26.45
CA ARG A 830 48.79 -34.62 26.18
C ARG A 830 50.19 -35.09 25.77
N ASP A 831 50.96 -34.29 25.03
CA ASP A 831 52.39 -34.59 24.76
C ASP A 831 53.19 -34.71 26.09
N THR A 832 52.75 -34.01 27.15
CA THR A 832 53.36 -34.07 28.49
C THR A 832 52.72 -35.05 29.48
N MET A 833 51.45 -35.44 29.31
CA MET A 833 50.69 -36.25 30.29
C MET A 833 50.18 -37.61 29.77
N ASP A 834 50.07 -37.80 28.46
CA ASP A 834 49.42 -38.94 27.83
C ASP A 834 50.43 -39.66 26.93
N ALA A 835 50.94 -40.82 27.38
CA ALA A 835 52.13 -41.46 26.79
C ALA A 835 52.03 -41.71 25.28
N ASN A 836 50.80 -41.79 24.74
CA ASN A 836 50.48 -42.13 23.36
C ASN A 836 50.68 -41.01 22.33
N PHE A 837 51.00 -39.78 22.71
CA PHE A 837 51.29 -38.69 21.75
C PHE A 837 52.73 -38.23 21.91
N LYS A 838 53.48 -38.17 20.80
CA LYS A 838 54.85 -37.62 20.77
C LYS A 838 55.06 -36.69 19.58
N THR A 839 55.82 -35.62 19.80
CA THR A 839 56.36 -34.79 18.72
C THR A 839 57.32 -35.60 17.83
N SER A 840 57.01 -35.71 16.53
CA SER A 840 57.86 -36.35 15.53
C SER A 840 58.59 -35.30 14.69
N PHE A 841 59.91 -35.24 14.83
CA PHE A 841 60.75 -34.37 14.01
C PHE A 841 60.76 -34.79 12.53
N ILE A 842 60.64 -36.09 12.25
CA ILE A 842 60.61 -36.61 10.88
C ILE A 842 59.33 -36.17 10.15
N ALA A 843 58.19 -36.20 10.84
CA ALA A 843 56.89 -35.84 10.26
C ALA A 843 56.53 -34.35 10.45
N SER A 844 57.35 -33.58 11.19
CA SER A 844 57.09 -32.19 11.56
C SER A 844 55.70 -31.97 12.18
N THR A 845 55.22 -32.94 12.96
CA THR A 845 53.89 -32.92 13.60
C THR A 845 53.87 -33.78 14.86
N ILE A 846 52.83 -33.64 15.69
CA ILE A 846 52.57 -34.53 16.82
C ILE A 846 51.79 -35.74 16.29
N VAL A 847 52.30 -36.95 16.58
CA VAL A 847 51.75 -38.20 16.09
C VAL A 847 51.27 -39.03 17.27
N GLN A 848 50.12 -39.68 17.10
CA GLN A 848 49.65 -40.69 18.04
C GLN A 848 50.41 -41.99 17.78
N PHE A 849 51.21 -42.43 18.75
CA PHE A 849 51.84 -43.73 18.75
C PHE A 849 50.87 -44.78 19.32
N PRO A 850 50.84 -45.99 18.76
CA PRO A 850 50.17 -47.11 19.40
C PRO A 850 50.81 -47.34 20.77
N SER A 851 50.01 -47.60 21.81
CA SER A 851 50.44 -47.90 23.20
C SER A 851 51.39 -49.10 23.37
N TRP A 852 51.82 -49.71 22.27
CA TRP A 852 52.62 -50.91 22.11
C TRP A 852 53.90 -50.62 21.31
N VAL A 853 54.08 -49.37 20.87
CA VAL A 853 55.29 -48.81 20.21
C VAL A 853 56.07 -47.89 21.16
N LEU A 854 55.47 -47.51 22.28
CA LEU A 854 56.06 -46.72 23.37
C LEU A 854 56.38 -47.63 24.54
#